data_AF-A0A814JAE2-F1
#
_entry.id   AF-A0A814JAE2-F1
#
_cell.length_a   1.000
_cell.length_b   1.000
_cell.length_c   1.000
_cell.angle_alpha   90.00
_cell.angle_beta   90.00
_cell.angle_gamma   90.00
#
_symmetry.space_group_name_H-M   'P 1'
#
loop_
_entity.id
_entity.type
_entity.pdbx_description
1 polymer ?
#
loop_
_entity_poly.entity_id
_entity_poly.type
_entity_poly.pdbx_seq_one_letter_code
_entity_poly.pdbx_strand_id
1 'polypeptide(L)'
;MASSNTDSIEDVITCIICFKYFDDPRLLPCSHTYCLSCIKRVAATTKGDFECPMRDGVKIESKQIDSLPLNRIARDIIELRPQHQCSNCMVATATEWCNDCKNRYCSDCSKIVHSLPAFKSHHITQGSMGSSMIFSCDKHPDEKLKYWCKSADCETVTCRDCLLFEHKDHDYVPIDTVAHDAKATIASDLQVIQCDLSEKLMLPSALIAEIDYLTQSNLTKFSEGIELLRQIIDEHEKAGIQQIEENGSKDKKKIEEYEKHLQNEQQKFHVQHALFQTLDCTGNNTKLLQLKRKFSEYTRKTIQDLSALHPPIITDLRLEGFDQLETLKNGIQEYGRCVEIPPSTNTRLKNSIFLNSKRAKLSVHHQTFIGQDMKYVIDALRYNLTVSTLRFYECEIDEAALGYIAETLRYNKMLTTLTLIANEIDADKIKVLTAVLQENKTLANLELFENDIGDGGMQHLANALKQNTTLLKLSLHDNELHADGAKCIADMLRENKTLTTLNISENEIGNAGAQYLATMLQENKSLLTLCLNDNGITAEGITHLSDALSHNNTLKTLYLVGNTFDDESANHLATALRTNKTLSTLFLINSGFGDDAAQYLSEALRNNQTLTTLVLVNEISDNGMKHLADSLQENKTLTTLGLLPGEVKIDAAKYLANVLQHNKTLTTFVLYGMGLGDEGTKCISDALRLNNTLSTLCLISHRLGDDGLKHLADTLRENKTLTALALCGCDIRHDVAQHFSDALKQNQTLSALALVQNRIDEDDAKYLAEILQNNQTLSLLAIYKNRIRDDGIKCITDALQKNKTLTTLSLYDVRIKEDGIYHLNTMLQHNNTLRKLDLNNDSVSPDVRNDLHATIRKRKTPITVYWSLNKFHNDDSSDDEDCAETVTYPHFVQENLICNLAEHFTEILPEMQMLPAFTEFLNNLNDYLLMQMASGEGGRCKARNPIRFS
;
A
#
# COMPACT_ATOMS: atom_id res chain seq x y z
N MET A 1 7.52 35.94 81.01
CA MET A 1 6.21 35.27 81.13
C MET A 1 6.03 34.39 79.90
N ALA A 2 5.42 33.22 80.09
CA ALA A 2 5.52 32.06 79.23
C ALA A 2 4.66 32.08 77.95
N SER A 3 5.05 31.19 77.02
CA SER A 3 4.26 30.41 76.04
C SER A 3 3.56 31.09 74.84
N SER A 4 3.96 30.61 73.66
CA SER A 4 3.14 30.23 72.49
C SER A 4 2.17 31.25 71.88
N ASN A 5 2.56 31.85 70.76
CA ASN A 5 1.89 31.63 69.47
C ASN A 5 2.77 32.22 68.36
N THR A 6 3.16 31.39 67.41
CA THR A 6 3.67 31.85 66.12
C THR A 6 2.53 32.51 65.38
N ASP A 7 2.55 33.84 65.31
CA ASP A 7 1.72 34.65 64.42
C ASP A 7 1.82 34.06 63.00
N SER A 8 0.69 33.60 62.48
CA SER A 8 0.65 33.02 61.15
C SER A 8 0.89 34.13 60.13
N ILE A 9 1.65 33.87 59.06
CA ILE A 9 1.82 34.81 57.94
C ILE A 9 0.47 35.32 57.41
N GLU A 10 -0.60 34.54 57.59
CA GLU A 10 -1.98 34.90 57.24
C GLU A 10 -2.53 36.11 58.00
N ASP A 11 -2.20 36.30 59.26
CA ASP A 11 -2.67 37.45 60.07
C ASP A 11 -2.01 38.77 59.63
N VAL A 12 -0.85 38.71 58.99
CA VAL A 12 -0.08 39.88 58.53
C VAL A 12 -0.50 40.38 57.14
N ILE A 13 -1.20 39.56 56.36
CA ILE A 13 -1.61 39.88 54.98
C ILE A 13 -3.11 39.79 54.73
N THR A 14 -3.91 39.69 55.79
CA THR A 14 -5.37 39.75 55.75
C THR A 14 -5.89 41.09 56.28
N CYS A 15 -6.89 41.63 55.59
CA CYS A 15 -7.60 42.84 55.99
C CYS A 15 -8.65 42.49 57.03
N ILE A 16 -8.49 42.98 58.25
CA ILE A 16 -9.42 42.72 59.36
C ILE A 16 -10.85 43.24 59.14
N ILE A 17 -11.08 44.11 58.14
CA ILE A 17 -12.43 44.61 57.82
C ILE A 17 -13.22 43.59 57.01
N CYS A 18 -12.56 42.93 56.04
CA CYS A 18 -13.21 41.96 55.17
C CYS A 18 -12.83 40.50 55.49
N PHE A 19 -11.86 40.30 56.38
CA PHE A 19 -11.26 39.02 56.74
C PHE A 19 -10.71 38.23 55.53
N LYS A 20 -10.32 38.94 54.46
CA LYS A 20 -9.71 38.39 53.24
C LYS A 20 -8.29 38.94 53.06
N TYR A 21 -7.50 38.35 52.18
CA TYR A 21 -6.21 38.93 51.78
C TYR A 21 -6.37 40.35 51.28
N PHE A 22 -5.35 41.19 51.53
CA PHE A 22 -5.41 42.57 51.08
C PHE A 22 -5.59 42.66 49.57
N ASP A 23 -6.68 43.31 49.16
CA ASP A 23 -6.93 43.74 47.81
C ASP A 23 -6.67 45.24 47.77
N ASP A 24 -5.63 45.64 47.04
CA ASP A 24 -5.10 47.00 46.98
C ASP A 24 -4.75 47.59 48.39
N PRO A 25 -3.74 47.02 49.10
CA PRO A 25 -3.42 47.38 50.49
C PRO A 25 -2.94 48.82 50.65
N ARG A 26 -3.64 49.63 51.43
CA ARG A 26 -3.25 51.01 51.75
C ARG A 26 -2.75 51.12 53.18
N LEU A 27 -1.60 51.76 53.34
CA LEU A 27 -0.98 52.02 54.64
C LEU A 27 -1.53 53.32 55.21
N LEU A 28 -2.09 53.26 56.42
CA LEU A 28 -2.44 54.46 57.17
C LEU A 28 -1.19 55.08 57.83
N PRO A 29 -1.24 56.35 58.27
CA PRO A 29 -0.18 56.98 59.06
C PRO A 29 0.15 56.23 60.35
N CYS A 30 -0.80 55.48 60.92
CA CYS A 30 -0.58 54.60 62.07
C CYS A 30 0.09 53.26 61.72
N SER A 31 0.49 53.06 60.46
CA SER A 31 1.11 51.84 59.90
C SER A 31 0.22 50.59 59.80
N HIS A 32 -1.05 50.69 60.17
CA HIS A 32 -2.02 49.63 59.88
C HIS A 32 -2.41 49.65 58.40
N THR A 33 -2.66 48.46 57.84
CA THR A 33 -2.98 48.27 56.42
C THR A 33 -4.41 47.78 56.26
N TYR A 34 -5.13 48.31 55.27
CA TYR A 34 -6.49 47.89 54.90
C TYR A 34 -6.65 47.92 53.37
N CYS A 35 -7.61 47.17 52.83
CA CYS A 35 -7.98 47.30 51.42
C CYS A 35 -8.53 48.71 51.14
N LEU A 36 -8.12 49.36 50.04
CA LEU A 36 -8.65 50.67 49.66
C LEU A 36 -10.19 50.66 49.60
N SER A 37 -10.77 49.58 49.06
CA SER A 37 -12.22 49.37 48.98
C SER A 37 -12.89 49.23 50.35
N CYS A 38 -12.20 48.69 51.35
CA CYS A 38 -12.69 48.59 52.73
C CYS A 38 -12.65 49.96 53.43
N ILE A 39 -11.56 50.72 53.26
CA ILE A 39 -11.44 52.08 53.81
C ILE A 39 -12.56 52.96 53.26
N LYS A 40 -12.76 52.98 51.93
CA LYS A 40 -13.82 53.75 51.29
C LYS A 40 -15.22 53.38 51.78
N ARG A 41 -15.47 52.07 51.96
CA ARG A 41 -16.76 51.56 52.42
C ARG A 41 -17.08 52.00 53.84
N VAL A 42 -16.09 51.98 54.73
CA VAL A 42 -16.26 52.41 56.14
C VAL A 42 -16.31 53.94 56.23
N ALA A 43 -15.54 54.67 55.43
CA ALA A 43 -15.62 56.13 55.37
C ALA A 43 -16.99 56.61 54.86
N ALA A 44 -17.59 55.91 53.89
CA ALA A 44 -18.91 56.21 53.37
C ALA A 44 -20.02 56.09 54.43
N THR A 45 -19.85 55.23 55.44
CA THR A 45 -20.80 55.09 56.55
C THR A 45 -20.56 56.08 57.70
N THR A 46 -19.45 56.83 57.71
CA THR A 46 -19.00 57.67 58.84
C THR A 46 -18.78 59.14 58.45
N LYS A 47 -19.73 59.74 57.72
CA LYS A 47 -19.70 61.15 57.27
C LYS A 47 -18.44 61.54 56.47
N GLY A 48 -17.77 60.57 55.86
CA GLY A 48 -16.67 60.79 54.93
C GLY A 48 -15.28 60.48 55.50
N ASP A 49 -15.09 60.36 56.81
CA ASP A 49 -13.75 60.18 57.37
C ASP A 49 -13.54 58.75 57.86
N PHE A 50 -12.39 58.15 57.56
CA PHE A 50 -12.05 56.82 58.06
C PHE A 50 -11.27 56.90 59.38
N GLU A 51 -11.79 56.29 60.43
CA GLU A 51 -11.06 56.10 61.69
C GLU A 51 -10.49 54.68 61.80
N CYS A 52 -9.21 54.56 62.16
CA CYS A 52 -8.54 53.27 62.22
C CYS A 52 -9.12 52.36 63.32
N PRO A 53 -9.70 51.19 63.00
CA PRO A 53 -10.31 50.30 64.00
C PRO A 53 -9.34 49.72 65.03
N MET A 54 -8.03 49.75 64.73
CA MET A 54 -6.98 49.19 65.59
C MET A 54 -6.26 50.25 66.42
N ARG A 55 -6.54 51.55 66.20
CA ARG A 55 -5.95 52.64 66.98
C ARG A 55 -6.86 53.86 67.02
N ASP A 56 -7.46 54.08 68.17
CA ASP A 56 -8.34 55.22 68.43
C ASP A 56 -7.60 56.55 68.21
N GLY A 57 -8.29 57.52 67.58
CA GLY A 57 -7.79 58.88 67.36
C GLY A 57 -7.05 59.13 66.04
N VAL A 58 -6.88 58.12 65.17
CA VAL A 58 -6.27 58.30 63.84
C VAL A 58 -7.36 58.36 62.78
N LYS A 59 -7.66 59.57 62.29
CA LYS A 59 -8.69 59.84 61.28
C LYS A 59 -8.09 60.27 59.96
N ILE A 60 -8.63 59.75 58.86
CA ILE A 60 -8.27 60.09 57.49
C ILE A 60 -9.46 60.78 56.85
N GLU A 61 -9.28 62.03 56.43
CA GLU A 61 -10.32 62.79 55.75
C GLU A 61 -10.63 62.19 54.37
N SER A 62 -11.90 62.25 53.93
CA SER A 62 -12.36 61.60 52.68
C SER A 62 -11.50 61.94 51.45
N LYS A 63 -11.02 63.19 51.39
CA LYS A 63 -10.22 63.71 50.27
C LYS A 63 -8.80 63.13 50.22
N GLN A 64 -8.33 62.53 51.31
CA GLN A 64 -6.98 62.00 51.45
C GLN A 64 -6.91 60.46 51.28
N ILE A 65 -8.06 59.78 51.25
CA ILE A 65 -8.15 58.30 51.18
C ILE A 65 -7.50 57.76 49.90
N ASP A 66 -7.76 58.40 48.75
CA ASP A 66 -7.20 57.98 47.46
C ASP A 66 -5.69 58.23 47.33
N SER A 67 -5.16 59.17 48.11
CA SER A 67 -3.73 59.50 48.16
C SER A 67 -2.93 58.68 49.17
N LEU A 68 -3.56 57.73 49.88
CA LEU A 68 -2.84 56.88 50.83
C LEU A 68 -1.79 56.00 50.11
N PRO A 69 -0.60 55.83 50.69
CA PRO A 69 0.45 55.03 50.07
C PRO A 69 0.06 53.55 50.03
N LEU A 70 0.36 52.90 48.90
CA LEU A 70 0.27 51.45 48.74
C LEU A 70 1.31 50.77 49.66
N ASN A 71 0.87 49.80 50.47
CA ASN A 71 1.78 48.94 51.22
C ASN A 71 2.36 47.88 50.27
N ARG A 72 3.49 48.21 49.63
CA ARG A 72 4.17 47.34 48.66
C ARG A 72 4.61 46.01 49.28
N ILE A 73 5.04 46.01 50.54
CA ILE A 73 5.47 44.79 51.23
C ILE A 73 4.30 43.81 51.36
N ALA A 74 3.13 44.28 51.80
CA ALA A 74 1.94 43.42 51.90
C ALA A 74 1.50 42.86 50.55
N ARG A 75 1.57 43.67 49.49
CA ARG A 75 1.25 43.23 48.12
C ARG A 75 2.26 42.18 47.62
N ASP A 76 3.54 42.45 47.77
CA ASP A 76 4.60 41.59 47.25
C ASP A 76 4.62 40.24 48.03
N ILE A 77 4.30 40.23 49.34
CA ILE A 77 4.13 38.99 50.12
C ILE A 77 2.88 38.19 49.68
N ILE A 78 1.79 38.86 49.30
CA ILE A 78 0.60 38.18 48.75
C ILE A 78 0.93 37.52 47.40
N GLU A 79 1.73 38.18 46.56
CA GLU A 79 2.18 37.65 45.26
C GLU A 79 3.18 36.48 45.39
N LEU A 80 3.93 36.40 46.49
CA LEU A 80 4.95 35.38 46.74
C LEU A 80 4.43 34.11 47.45
N ARG A 81 3.11 33.92 47.58
CA ARG A 81 2.56 32.76 48.32
C ARG A 81 2.78 31.42 47.61
N PRO A 82 3.19 30.36 48.35
CA PRO A 82 3.25 29.01 47.81
C PRO A 82 1.84 28.51 47.50
N GLN A 83 1.62 28.11 46.25
CA GLN A 83 0.43 27.42 45.82
C GLN A 83 0.35 26.04 46.51
N HIS A 84 -0.70 25.78 47.29
CA HIS A 84 -0.86 24.49 47.97
C HIS A 84 -0.90 23.36 46.94
N GLN A 85 -0.11 22.29 47.14
CA GLN A 85 -0.09 21.14 46.23
C GLN A 85 -1.32 20.25 46.42
N CYS A 86 -1.71 19.57 45.34
CA CYS A 86 -2.77 18.58 45.33
C CYS A 86 -2.44 17.41 46.27
N SER A 87 -3.34 17.08 47.18
CA SER A 87 -3.24 15.95 48.11
C SER A 87 -3.21 14.59 47.40
N ASN A 88 -3.62 14.50 46.14
CA ASN A 88 -3.61 13.24 45.37
C ASN A 88 -2.32 13.06 44.57
N CYS A 89 -1.96 14.00 43.70
CA CYS A 89 -0.75 13.86 42.86
C CYS A 89 0.51 14.49 43.47
N MET A 90 0.38 15.36 44.48
CA MET A 90 1.45 16.14 45.12
C MET A 90 2.32 17.01 44.20
N VAL A 91 2.05 17.01 42.89
CA VAL A 91 2.82 17.74 41.87
C VAL A 91 2.13 19.03 41.46
N ALA A 92 0.83 18.94 41.14
CA ALA A 92 0.07 20.08 40.64
C ALA A 92 -0.47 20.94 41.78
N THR A 93 -0.62 22.24 41.53
CA THR A 93 -1.31 23.15 42.43
C THR A 93 -2.77 22.72 42.63
N ALA A 94 -3.18 22.64 43.89
CA ALA A 94 -4.56 22.43 44.26
C ALA A 94 -5.41 23.68 44.01
N THR A 95 -6.46 23.50 43.22
CA THR A 95 -7.42 24.52 42.84
C THR A 95 -8.78 24.32 43.53
N GLU A 96 -9.00 23.15 44.12
CA GLU A 96 -10.29 22.69 44.63
C GLU A 96 -10.16 22.07 46.03
N TRP A 97 -11.13 22.33 46.91
CA TRP A 97 -11.21 21.78 48.26
C TRP A 97 -12.45 20.91 48.42
N CYS A 98 -12.27 19.66 48.84
CA CYS A 98 -13.37 18.77 49.15
C CYS A 98 -13.75 18.90 50.63
N ASN A 99 -14.98 19.34 50.91
CA ASN A 99 -15.48 19.57 52.26
C ASN A 99 -15.70 18.28 53.05
N ASP A 100 -15.92 17.16 52.37
CA ASP A 100 -16.18 15.87 52.98
C ASP A 100 -14.88 15.07 53.20
N CYS A 101 -13.97 15.05 52.22
CA CYS A 101 -12.66 14.41 52.36
C CYS A 101 -11.64 15.23 53.16
N LYS A 102 -11.87 16.55 53.33
CA LYS A 102 -10.90 17.51 53.90
C LYS A 102 -9.54 17.51 53.18
N ASN A 103 -9.56 17.25 51.87
CA ASN A 103 -8.37 17.19 51.01
C ASN A 103 -8.43 18.23 49.89
N ARG A 104 -7.24 18.63 49.41
CA ARG A 104 -7.05 19.61 48.34
C ARG A 104 -6.74 18.90 47.04
N TYR A 105 -7.39 19.25 45.94
CA TYR A 105 -7.17 18.62 44.64
C TYR A 105 -6.84 19.66 43.57
N CYS A 106 -5.97 19.30 42.62
CA CYS A 106 -5.94 19.99 41.34
C CYS A 106 -7.20 19.60 40.54
N SER A 107 -7.56 20.39 39.53
CA SER A 107 -8.77 20.16 38.72
C SER A 107 -8.86 18.74 38.17
N ASP A 108 -7.74 18.15 37.75
CA ASP A 108 -7.73 16.83 37.10
C ASP A 108 -7.87 15.70 38.12
N CYS A 109 -7.12 15.78 39.22
CA CYS A 109 -7.26 14.82 40.31
C CYS A 109 -8.64 14.88 40.97
N SER A 110 -9.21 16.09 41.07
CA SER A 110 -10.57 16.26 41.59
C SER A 110 -11.60 15.56 40.71
N LYS A 111 -11.51 15.69 39.38
CA LYS A 111 -12.38 14.96 38.45
C LYS A 111 -12.24 13.45 38.60
N ILE A 112 -11.01 12.95 38.72
CA ILE A 112 -10.76 11.50 38.84
C ILE A 112 -11.33 10.98 40.17
N VAL A 113 -10.95 11.58 41.29
CA VAL A 113 -11.36 11.13 42.62
C VAL A 113 -12.89 11.20 42.77
N HIS A 114 -13.52 12.29 42.33
CA HIS A 114 -14.97 12.46 42.47
C HIS A 114 -15.78 11.82 41.32
N SER A 115 -15.13 11.20 40.32
CA SER A 115 -15.80 10.30 39.37
C SER A 115 -16.08 8.93 39.96
N LEU A 116 -15.34 8.53 41.01
CA LEU A 116 -15.51 7.25 41.68
C LEU A 116 -16.86 7.22 42.41
N PRO A 117 -17.62 6.11 42.34
CA PRO A 117 -18.94 5.99 42.93
C PRO A 117 -19.01 6.42 44.41
N ALA A 118 -17.97 6.13 45.19
CA ALA A 118 -17.89 6.42 46.61
C ALA A 118 -17.75 7.92 46.96
N PHE A 119 -17.26 8.76 46.05
CA PHE A 119 -16.95 10.17 46.31
C PHE A 119 -17.80 11.14 45.47
N LYS A 120 -18.73 10.64 44.66
CA LYS A 120 -19.60 11.46 43.80
C LYS A 120 -20.48 12.46 44.55
N SER A 121 -20.86 12.16 45.79
CA SER A 121 -21.71 13.01 46.63
C SER A 121 -20.92 14.07 47.43
N HIS A 122 -19.60 14.11 47.30
CA HIS A 122 -18.76 15.03 48.06
C HIS A 122 -18.80 16.45 47.47
N HIS A 123 -18.80 17.44 48.36
CA HIS A 123 -18.94 18.86 48.03
C HIS A 123 -17.59 19.51 47.83
N ILE A 124 -17.38 20.05 46.63
CA ILE A 124 -16.13 20.69 46.22
C ILE A 124 -16.34 22.20 46.18
N THR A 125 -15.40 22.96 46.74
CA THR A 125 -15.41 24.43 46.76
C THR A 125 -14.10 24.99 46.21
N GLN A 126 -14.20 26.11 45.50
CA GLN A 126 -13.03 26.87 45.06
C GLN A 126 -12.60 27.83 46.17
N GLY A 127 -11.59 27.45 46.95
CA GLY A 127 -10.90 28.33 47.90
C GLY A 127 -11.60 28.56 49.26
N SER A 128 -10.93 28.09 50.33
CA SER A 128 -11.13 28.30 51.78
C SER A 128 -12.26 27.52 52.50
N MET A 129 -11.94 27.15 53.74
CA MET A 129 -12.56 26.11 54.58
C MET A 129 -14.06 26.29 54.85
N GLY A 130 -14.84 25.24 54.55
CA GLY A 130 -16.19 25.02 55.08
C GLY A 130 -16.18 24.27 56.42
N SER A 131 -17.00 24.75 57.36
CA SER A 131 -17.21 24.23 58.71
C SER A 131 -17.57 22.74 58.75
N SER A 132 -17.11 22.04 59.79
CA SER A 132 -17.40 20.62 60.05
C SER A 132 -18.88 20.29 59.99
N MET A 133 -19.27 19.36 59.10
CA MET A 133 -20.51 18.60 59.25
C MET A 133 -20.27 17.44 60.23
N ILE A 134 -21.20 17.30 61.17
CA ILE A 134 -21.32 16.14 62.04
C ILE A 134 -22.30 15.20 61.34
N PHE A 135 -21.91 13.94 61.11
CA PHE A 135 -22.83 12.94 60.54
C PHE A 135 -23.85 12.53 61.61
N SER A 136 -25.05 13.10 61.52
CA SER A 136 -26.23 12.75 62.32
C SER A 136 -27.01 11.62 61.66
N CYS A 137 -27.80 10.88 62.43
CA CYS A 137 -28.69 9.86 61.89
C CYS A 137 -29.86 10.50 61.13
N ASP A 138 -30.14 10.02 59.92
CA ASP A 138 -31.24 10.53 59.09
C ASP A 138 -32.62 10.45 59.76
N LYS A 139 -32.83 9.45 60.64
CA LYS A 139 -34.07 9.26 61.40
C LYS A 139 -34.09 9.96 62.75
N HIS A 140 -32.91 10.19 63.33
CA HIS A 140 -32.72 10.80 64.65
C HIS A 140 -31.67 11.91 64.53
N PRO A 141 -32.05 13.12 64.08
CA PRO A 141 -31.10 14.18 63.71
C PRO A 141 -30.19 14.67 64.86
N ASP A 142 -30.65 14.50 66.10
CA ASP A 142 -29.90 14.86 67.31
C ASP A 142 -28.94 13.74 67.77
N GLU A 143 -29.06 12.54 67.22
CA GLU A 143 -28.25 11.38 67.58
C GLU A 143 -27.11 11.15 66.57
N LYS A 144 -25.91 10.91 67.10
CA LYS A 144 -24.72 10.66 66.28
C LYS A 144 -24.64 9.20 65.88
N LEU A 145 -24.27 8.94 64.63
CA LEU A 145 -23.93 7.61 64.15
C LEU A 145 -22.67 7.11 64.87
N LYS A 146 -22.82 6.06 65.70
CA LYS A 146 -21.76 5.58 66.61
C LYS A 146 -21.57 4.06 66.60
N TYR A 147 -22.51 3.31 66.05
CA TYR A 147 -22.51 1.85 66.08
C TYR A 147 -22.59 1.27 64.66
N TRP A 148 -22.08 0.05 64.49
CA TRP A 148 -22.17 -0.76 63.27
C TRP A 148 -22.96 -2.03 63.60
N CYS A 149 -24.02 -2.30 62.84
CA CYS A 149 -24.82 -3.50 62.97
C CYS A 149 -24.14 -4.66 62.22
N LYS A 150 -23.82 -5.74 62.94
CA LYS A 150 -23.11 -6.93 62.43
C LYS A 150 -24.02 -8.07 61.95
N SER A 151 -25.33 -7.94 62.09
CA SER A 151 -26.26 -8.94 61.54
C SER A 151 -26.09 -9.05 60.02
N ALA A 152 -26.01 -10.29 59.53
CA ALA A 152 -25.66 -10.61 58.13
C ALA A 152 -26.64 -10.07 57.08
N ASP A 153 -27.83 -9.63 57.51
CA ASP A 153 -28.89 -9.06 56.70
C ASP A 153 -28.96 -7.52 56.76
N CYS A 154 -28.04 -6.86 57.48
CA CYS A 154 -28.18 -5.43 57.81
C CYS A 154 -26.94 -4.56 57.52
N GLU A 155 -25.74 -4.97 57.94
CA GLU A 155 -24.43 -4.32 57.67
C GLU A 155 -24.47 -2.79 57.44
N THR A 156 -24.90 -2.04 58.45
CA THR A 156 -25.06 -0.58 58.34
C THR A 156 -24.64 0.18 59.59
N VAL A 157 -24.35 1.47 59.41
CA VAL A 157 -23.99 2.40 60.47
C VAL A 157 -25.26 2.92 61.15
N THR A 158 -25.32 2.85 62.48
CA THR A 158 -26.52 3.17 63.27
C THR A 158 -26.21 4.11 64.43
N CYS A 159 -27.23 4.85 64.88
CA CYS A 159 -27.18 5.63 66.11
C CYS A 159 -27.77 4.86 67.29
N ARG A 160 -27.67 5.43 68.49
CA ARG A 160 -28.18 4.81 69.72
C ARG A 160 -29.68 4.50 69.66
N ASP A 161 -30.47 5.42 69.09
CA ASP A 161 -31.93 5.27 69.08
C ASP A 161 -32.39 4.25 68.02
N CYS A 162 -31.77 4.22 66.84
CA CYS A 162 -31.98 3.15 65.85
C CYS A 162 -31.68 1.77 66.43
N LEU A 163 -30.65 1.66 67.28
CA LEU A 163 -30.32 0.42 67.96
C LEU A 163 -31.45 -0.07 68.89
N LEU A 164 -32.08 0.86 69.62
CA LEU A 164 -33.10 0.54 70.63
C LEU A 164 -34.45 0.16 70.02
N PHE A 165 -34.79 0.72 68.86
CA PHE A 165 -36.11 0.58 68.25
C PHE A 165 -36.14 -0.30 67.00
N GLU A 166 -35.17 -0.15 66.10
CA GLU A 166 -35.19 -0.82 64.78
C GLU A 166 -34.22 -2.01 64.71
N HIS A 167 -33.11 -1.96 65.43
CA HIS A 167 -32.08 -3.02 65.46
C HIS A 167 -32.00 -3.71 66.83
N LYS A 168 -33.12 -3.78 67.55
CA LYS A 168 -33.19 -4.25 68.95
C LYS A 168 -32.66 -5.67 69.14
N ASP A 169 -32.83 -6.52 68.13
CA ASP A 169 -32.44 -7.93 68.14
C ASP A 169 -31.16 -8.20 67.30
N HIS A 170 -30.44 -7.15 66.89
CA HIS A 170 -29.23 -7.27 66.08
C HIS A 170 -27.95 -7.07 66.91
N ASP A 171 -26.92 -7.83 66.57
CA ASP A 171 -25.60 -7.63 67.17
C ASP A 171 -24.96 -6.36 66.63
N TYR A 172 -24.32 -5.60 67.51
CA TYR A 172 -23.70 -4.33 67.16
C TYR A 172 -22.35 -4.16 67.84
N VAL A 173 -21.52 -3.31 67.24
CA VAL A 173 -20.26 -2.86 67.86
C VAL A 173 -20.04 -1.38 67.61
N PRO A 174 -19.19 -0.69 68.41
CA PRO A 174 -18.78 0.67 68.09
C PRO A 174 -18.11 0.76 66.72
N ILE A 175 -18.44 1.78 65.91
CA ILE A 175 -17.91 1.95 64.54
C ILE A 175 -16.38 1.94 64.54
N ASP A 176 -15.75 2.55 65.55
CA ASP A 176 -14.29 2.63 65.66
C ASP A 176 -13.62 1.25 65.64
N THR A 177 -14.30 0.21 66.14
CA THR A 177 -13.78 -1.17 66.15
C THR A 177 -13.78 -1.81 64.77
N VAL A 178 -14.83 -1.61 63.96
CA VAL A 178 -14.94 -2.17 62.59
C VAL A 178 -14.19 -1.32 61.58
N ALA A 179 -14.16 -0.01 61.79
CA ALA A 179 -13.42 0.92 60.95
C ALA A 179 -11.90 0.64 61.00
N HIS A 180 -11.39 0.11 62.11
CA HIS A 180 -9.99 -0.32 62.21
C HIS A 180 -9.71 -1.51 61.30
N ASP A 181 -10.55 -2.56 61.36
CA ASP A 181 -10.42 -3.75 60.52
C ASP A 181 -10.63 -3.44 59.03
N ALA A 182 -11.64 -2.63 58.70
CA ALA A 182 -11.89 -2.18 57.32
C ALA A 182 -10.73 -1.34 56.76
N LYS A 183 -10.12 -0.47 57.59
CA LYS A 183 -8.91 0.27 57.20
C LYS A 183 -7.73 -0.66 56.96
N ALA A 184 -7.57 -1.71 57.77
CA ALA A 184 -6.50 -2.70 57.60
C ALA A 184 -6.68 -3.52 56.30
N THR A 185 -7.90 -3.96 55.99
CA THR A 185 -8.20 -4.68 54.74
C THR A 185 -7.99 -3.79 53.52
N ILE A 186 -8.52 -2.56 53.52
CA ILE A 186 -8.32 -1.61 52.41
C ILE A 186 -6.84 -1.26 52.24
N ALA A 187 -6.09 -1.12 53.33
CA ALA A 187 -4.64 -0.90 53.27
C ALA A 187 -3.90 -2.10 52.67
N SER A 188 -4.28 -3.33 53.02
CA SER A 188 -3.72 -4.56 52.44
C SER A 188 -3.99 -4.66 50.94
N ASP A 189 -5.22 -4.40 50.49
CA ASP A 189 -5.59 -4.46 49.07
C ASP A 189 -4.90 -3.35 48.26
N LEU A 190 -4.82 -2.14 48.81
CA LEU A 190 -4.05 -1.04 48.20
C LEU A 190 -2.55 -1.35 48.14
N GLN A 191 -2.01 -2.08 49.12
CA GLN A 191 -0.61 -2.48 49.13
C GLN A 191 -0.31 -3.54 48.06
N VAL A 192 -1.24 -4.47 47.77
CA VAL A 192 -1.14 -5.40 46.64
C VAL A 192 -1.14 -4.64 45.31
N ILE A 193 -2.07 -3.70 45.13
CA ILE A 193 -2.14 -2.86 43.92
C ILE A 193 -0.88 -1.99 43.78
N GLN A 194 -0.34 -1.49 44.89
CA GLN A 194 0.88 -0.69 44.91
C GLN A 194 2.13 -1.51 44.60
N CYS A 195 2.23 -2.77 45.05
CA CYS A 195 3.27 -3.71 44.63
C CYS A 195 3.19 -4.00 43.12
N ASP A 196 1.99 -4.27 42.59
CA ASP A 196 1.77 -4.51 41.15
C ASP A 196 2.09 -3.27 40.29
N LEU A 197 1.74 -2.06 40.76
CA LEU A 197 2.08 -0.82 40.06
C LEU A 197 3.57 -0.50 40.12
N SER A 198 4.21 -0.73 41.26
CA SER A 198 5.64 -0.44 41.45
C SER A 198 6.53 -1.40 40.66
N GLU A 199 6.15 -2.68 40.55
CA GLU A 199 6.79 -3.64 39.65
C GLU A 199 6.67 -3.22 38.17
N LYS A 200 5.53 -2.63 37.77
CA LYS A 200 5.30 -2.11 36.41
C LYS A 200 5.90 -0.72 36.13
N LEU A 201 6.12 0.11 37.15
CA LEU A 201 6.70 1.47 37.05
C LEU A 201 8.23 1.53 37.17
N MET A 202 8.89 0.47 37.65
CA MET A 202 10.36 0.36 37.74
C MET A 202 11.04 0.02 36.40
N LEU A 203 10.30 -0.50 35.43
CA LEU A 203 10.82 -0.91 34.12
C LEU A 203 11.33 0.24 33.21
N PRO A 204 10.68 1.41 33.10
CA PRO A 204 11.03 2.37 32.03
C PRO A 204 12.39 3.06 32.22
N SER A 205 12.75 3.49 33.42
CA SER A 205 13.99 4.26 33.64
C SER A 205 15.24 3.37 33.65
N ALA A 206 15.14 2.14 34.15
CA ALA A 206 16.21 1.15 34.05
C ALA A 206 16.40 0.68 32.60
N LEU A 207 15.30 0.45 31.85
CA LEU A 207 15.39 0.14 30.41
C LEU A 207 16.02 1.29 29.63
N ILE A 208 15.67 2.55 29.89
CA ILE A 208 16.24 3.69 29.14
C ILE A 208 17.75 3.78 29.37
N ALA A 209 18.22 3.65 30.61
CA ALA A 209 19.66 3.67 30.91
C ALA A 209 20.41 2.47 30.31
N GLU A 210 19.78 1.28 30.31
CA GLU A 210 20.37 0.07 29.72
C GLU A 210 20.33 0.10 28.18
N ILE A 211 19.29 0.70 27.59
CA ILE A 211 19.21 0.99 26.15
C ILE A 211 20.29 1.98 25.75
N ASP A 212 20.49 3.08 26.49
CA ASP A 212 21.53 4.06 26.16
C ASP A 212 22.95 3.45 26.25
N TYR A 213 23.20 2.64 27.30
CA TYR A 213 24.46 1.90 27.47
C TYR A 213 24.69 0.86 26.36
N LEU A 214 23.68 0.05 26.04
CA LEU A 214 23.75 -0.95 24.96
C LEU A 214 23.85 -0.29 23.58
N THR A 215 23.21 0.86 23.36
CA THR A 215 23.28 1.61 22.10
C THR A 215 24.69 2.17 21.88
N GLN A 216 25.32 2.76 22.89
CA GLN A 216 26.72 3.21 22.81
C GLN A 216 27.70 2.04 22.67
N SER A 217 27.51 0.95 23.43
CA SER A 217 28.34 -0.26 23.30
C SER A 217 28.21 -0.88 21.90
N ASN A 218 27.00 -0.97 21.35
CA ASN A 218 26.76 -1.54 20.02
C ASN A 218 27.28 -0.62 18.92
N LEU A 219 27.11 0.70 19.00
CA LEU A 219 27.70 1.64 18.04
C LEU A 219 29.23 1.49 17.98
N THR A 220 29.88 1.32 19.15
CA THR A 220 31.35 1.15 19.23
C THR A 220 31.79 -0.19 18.63
N LYS A 221 31.09 -1.29 18.93
CA LYS A 221 31.36 -2.61 18.33
C LYS A 221 31.04 -2.66 16.83
N PHE A 222 30.04 -1.90 16.38
CA PHE A 222 29.69 -1.78 14.96
C PHE A 222 30.76 -0.99 14.20
N SER A 223 31.30 0.09 14.79
CA SER A 223 32.43 0.82 14.20
C SER A 223 33.69 -0.03 14.15
N GLU A 224 34.02 -0.76 15.22
CA GLU A 224 35.17 -1.68 15.25
C GLU A 224 35.01 -2.83 14.23
N GLY A 225 33.78 -3.36 14.08
CA GLY A 225 33.46 -4.39 13.09
C GLY A 225 33.52 -3.90 11.64
N ILE A 226 33.08 -2.68 11.36
CA ILE A 226 33.22 -2.05 10.03
C ILE A 226 34.70 -1.80 9.70
N GLU A 227 35.51 -1.43 10.69
CA GLU A 227 36.94 -1.18 10.50
C GLU A 227 37.72 -2.49 10.31
N LEU A 228 37.35 -3.56 11.02
CA LEU A 228 37.89 -4.91 10.81
C LEU A 228 37.48 -5.48 9.43
N LEU A 229 36.22 -5.28 9.01
CA LEU A 229 35.75 -5.69 7.68
C LEU A 229 36.46 -4.92 6.56
N ARG A 230 36.70 -3.61 6.74
CA ARG A 230 37.51 -2.83 5.79
C ARG A 230 38.94 -3.34 5.71
N GLN A 231 39.57 -3.70 6.83
CA GLN A 231 40.91 -4.29 6.83
C GLN A 231 40.96 -5.66 6.14
N ILE A 232 39.97 -6.52 6.40
CA ILE A 232 39.86 -7.84 5.78
C ILE A 232 39.62 -7.70 4.26
N ILE A 233 38.74 -6.79 3.85
CA ILE A 233 38.49 -6.50 2.43
C ILE A 233 39.76 -5.97 1.76
N ASP A 234 40.47 -5.01 2.36
CA ASP A 234 41.72 -4.47 1.83
C ASP A 234 42.84 -5.53 1.75
N GLU A 235 42.94 -6.45 2.73
CA GLU A 235 43.91 -7.55 2.71
C GLU A 235 43.58 -8.59 1.64
N HIS A 236 42.29 -8.94 1.48
CA HIS A 236 41.84 -9.86 0.42
C HIS A 236 41.95 -9.24 -0.98
N GLU A 237 41.69 -7.95 -1.12
CA GLU A 237 41.84 -7.22 -2.39
C GLU A 237 43.32 -7.15 -2.79
N LYS A 238 44.23 -6.86 -1.85
CA LYS A 238 45.69 -6.90 -2.10
C LYS A 238 46.19 -8.31 -2.45
N ALA A 239 45.73 -9.33 -1.73
CA ALA A 239 46.13 -10.71 -2.01
C ALA A 239 45.61 -11.17 -3.39
N GLY A 240 44.37 -10.81 -3.73
CA GLY A 240 43.76 -11.10 -5.04
C GLY A 240 44.49 -10.39 -6.19
N ILE A 241 44.79 -9.10 -6.04
CA ILE A 241 45.55 -8.34 -7.04
C ILE A 241 46.96 -8.92 -7.22
N GLN A 242 47.66 -9.26 -6.13
CA GLN A 242 48.99 -9.87 -6.22
C GLN A 242 48.97 -11.23 -6.93
N GLN A 243 47.95 -12.06 -6.70
CA GLN A 243 47.78 -13.34 -7.39
C GLN A 243 47.48 -13.16 -8.88
N ILE A 244 46.66 -12.16 -9.25
CA ILE A 244 46.36 -11.82 -10.64
C ILE A 244 47.62 -11.32 -11.35
N GLU A 245 48.42 -10.48 -10.70
CA GLU A 245 49.69 -9.97 -11.25
C GLU A 245 50.74 -11.08 -11.45
N GLU A 246 50.87 -12.01 -10.48
CA GLU A 246 51.78 -13.14 -10.58
C GLU A 246 51.37 -14.12 -11.70
N ASN A 247 50.08 -14.40 -11.84
CA ASN A 247 49.56 -15.26 -12.91
C ASN A 247 49.68 -14.58 -14.27
N GLY A 248 49.36 -13.29 -14.37
CA GLY A 248 49.56 -12.49 -15.57
C GLY A 248 51.03 -12.44 -16.02
N SER A 249 51.98 -12.37 -15.08
CA SER A 249 53.42 -12.40 -15.38
C SER A 249 53.91 -13.75 -15.92
N LYS A 250 53.37 -14.86 -15.40
CA LYS A 250 53.67 -16.22 -15.91
C LYS A 250 53.11 -16.44 -17.30
N ASP A 251 51.90 -15.97 -17.57
CA ASP A 251 51.28 -16.11 -18.89
C ASP A 251 51.95 -15.21 -19.93
N LYS A 252 52.35 -14.00 -19.54
CA LYS A 252 53.17 -13.11 -20.38
C LYS A 252 54.49 -13.77 -20.80
N LYS A 253 55.20 -14.44 -19.88
CA LYS A 253 56.43 -15.18 -20.22
C LYS A 253 56.22 -16.31 -21.23
N LYS A 254 55.13 -17.07 -21.09
CA LYS A 254 54.79 -18.14 -22.05
C LYS A 254 54.50 -17.59 -23.45
N ILE A 255 53.84 -16.44 -23.54
CA ILE A 255 53.56 -15.77 -24.80
C ILE A 255 54.85 -15.22 -25.42
N GLU A 256 55.73 -14.61 -24.64
CA GLU A 256 57.05 -14.12 -25.10
C GLU A 256 57.96 -15.25 -25.62
N GLU A 257 57.93 -16.43 -24.98
CA GLU A 257 58.67 -17.61 -25.45
C GLU A 257 58.12 -18.16 -26.78
N TYR A 258 56.79 -18.18 -26.93
CA TYR A 258 56.13 -18.59 -28.17
C TYR A 258 56.45 -17.63 -29.33
N GLU A 259 56.43 -16.32 -29.07
CA GLU A 259 56.78 -15.29 -30.05
C GLU A 259 58.24 -15.44 -30.52
N LYS A 260 59.17 -15.68 -29.60
CA LYS A 260 60.58 -15.90 -29.92
C LYS A 260 60.80 -17.14 -30.80
N HIS A 261 60.00 -18.19 -30.60
CA HIS A 261 60.06 -19.40 -31.43
C HIS A 261 59.58 -19.11 -32.88
N LEU A 262 58.50 -18.35 -33.03
CA LEU A 262 57.99 -17.92 -34.34
C LEU A 262 58.97 -17.03 -35.10
N GLN A 263 59.61 -16.07 -34.42
CA GLN A 263 60.62 -15.21 -35.03
C GLN A 263 61.85 -15.99 -35.54
N ASN A 264 62.29 -17.02 -34.80
CA ASN A 264 63.38 -17.89 -35.24
C ASN A 264 63.03 -18.69 -36.50
N GLU A 265 61.80 -19.22 -36.61
CA GLU A 265 61.34 -19.91 -37.82
C GLU A 265 61.21 -18.94 -39.01
N GLN A 266 60.77 -17.70 -38.76
CA GLN A 266 60.70 -16.66 -39.79
C GLN A 266 62.08 -16.28 -40.35
N GLN A 267 63.13 -16.22 -39.50
CA GLN A 267 64.50 -15.98 -39.95
C GLN A 267 65.04 -17.15 -40.79
N LYS A 268 64.79 -18.40 -40.40
CA LYS A 268 65.18 -19.58 -41.19
C LYS A 268 64.55 -19.54 -42.58
N PHE A 269 63.28 -19.14 -42.68
CA PHE A 269 62.58 -18.95 -43.95
C PHE A 269 63.22 -17.87 -44.82
N HIS A 270 63.59 -16.72 -44.24
CA HIS A 270 64.23 -15.62 -44.99
C HIS A 270 65.60 -16.01 -45.56
N VAL A 271 66.43 -16.72 -44.79
CA VAL A 271 67.74 -17.21 -45.26
C VAL A 271 67.57 -18.18 -46.42
N GLN A 272 66.55 -19.04 -46.38
CA GLN A 272 66.25 -19.99 -47.46
C GLN A 272 65.73 -19.30 -48.72
N HIS A 273 64.88 -18.29 -48.57
CA HIS A 273 64.39 -17.48 -49.68
C HIS A 273 65.53 -16.72 -50.36
N ALA A 274 66.44 -16.12 -49.59
CA ALA A 274 67.64 -15.46 -50.13
C ALA A 274 68.55 -16.46 -50.88
N LEU A 275 68.75 -17.67 -50.33
CA LEU A 275 69.52 -18.73 -51.00
C LEU A 275 68.87 -19.15 -52.33
N PHE A 276 67.53 -19.27 -52.37
CA PHE A 276 66.77 -19.56 -53.58
C PHE A 276 66.93 -18.46 -54.64
N GLN A 277 66.81 -17.19 -54.25
CA GLN A 277 67.03 -16.05 -55.15
C GLN A 277 68.45 -16.02 -55.72
N THR A 278 69.48 -16.32 -54.92
CA THR A 278 70.87 -16.41 -55.44
C THR A 278 71.11 -17.59 -56.39
N LEU A 279 70.39 -18.71 -56.23
CA LEU A 279 70.48 -19.86 -57.13
C LEU A 279 69.76 -19.60 -58.47
N ASP A 280 68.69 -18.82 -58.47
CA ASP A 280 67.97 -18.41 -59.69
C ASP A 280 68.83 -17.51 -60.58
N CYS A 281 69.66 -16.63 -59.98
CA CYS A 281 70.54 -15.73 -60.72
C CYS A 281 71.81 -16.37 -61.32
N THR A 282 72.17 -17.62 -60.98
CA THR A 282 73.43 -18.26 -61.43
C THR A 282 73.29 -19.28 -62.57
N GLY A 283 72.07 -19.49 -63.09
CA GLY A 283 71.82 -20.20 -64.36
C GLY A 283 72.23 -21.69 -64.41
N ASN A 284 72.51 -22.35 -63.29
CA ASN A 284 72.85 -23.78 -63.26
C ASN A 284 71.64 -24.65 -62.89
N ASN A 285 70.76 -24.87 -63.87
CA ASN A 285 69.50 -25.61 -63.74
C ASN A 285 69.65 -27.05 -63.21
N THR A 286 70.83 -27.66 -63.35
CA THR A 286 71.09 -29.02 -62.87
C THR A 286 71.22 -29.08 -61.34
N LYS A 287 71.84 -28.08 -60.71
CA LYS A 287 71.92 -27.98 -59.23
C LYS A 287 70.55 -27.65 -58.62
N LEU A 288 69.77 -26.79 -59.28
CA LEU A 288 68.42 -26.44 -58.85
C LEU A 288 67.50 -27.67 -58.80
N LEU A 289 67.55 -28.53 -59.82
CA LEU A 289 66.76 -29.76 -59.88
C LEU A 289 67.21 -30.83 -58.88
N GLN A 290 68.51 -30.92 -58.56
CA GLN A 290 69.02 -31.82 -57.52
C GLN A 290 68.64 -31.36 -56.10
N LEU A 291 68.57 -30.05 -55.87
CA LEU A 291 68.17 -29.47 -54.57
C LEU A 291 66.64 -29.42 -54.38
N LYS A 292 65.85 -29.42 -55.47
CA LYS A 292 64.39 -29.36 -55.45
C LYS A 292 63.76 -30.38 -54.48
N ARG A 293 64.23 -31.64 -54.50
CA ARG A 293 63.67 -32.70 -53.64
C ARG A 293 63.96 -32.44 -52.15
N LYS A 294 65.19 -32.02 -51.80
CA LYS A 294 65.57 -31.69 -50.42
C LYS A 294 64.83 -30.44 -49.91
N PHE A 295 64.62 -29.45 -50.77
CA PHE A 295 63.86 -28.25 -50.43
C PHE A 295 62.39 -28.60 -50.18
N SER A 296 61.75 -29.36 -51.06
CA SER A 296 60.37 -29.80 -50.87
C SER A 296 60.17 -30.69 -49.64
N GLU A 297 61.14 -31.54 -49.30
CA GLU A 297 61.12 -32.33 -48.06
C GLU A 297 61.27 -31.44 -46.81
N TYR A 298 62.15 -30.44 -46.84
CA TYR A 298 62.33 -29.48 -45.74
C TYR A 298 61.11 -28.56 -45.56
N THR A 299 60.54 -28.04 -46.64
CA THR A 299 59.32 -27.22 -46.61
C THR A 299 58.15 -28.02 -46.06
N ARG A 300 58.00 -29.30 -46.46
CA ARG A 300 56.95 -30.17 -45.93
C ARG A 300 57.13 -30.43 -44.43
N LYS A 301 58.38 -30.61 -43.98
CA LYS A 301 58.70 -30.76 -42.55
C LYS A 301 58.40 -29.48 -41.77
N THR A 302 58.76 -28.31 -42.31
CA THR A 302 58.48 -27.00 -41.67
C THR A 302 56.97 -26.74 -41.58
N ILE A 303 56.21 -27.10 -42.62
CA ILE A 303 54.74 -27.02 -42.61
C ILE A 303 54.14 -27.98 -41.57
N GLN A 304 54.69 -29.20 -41.45
CA GLN A 304 54.27 -30.14 -40.40
C GLN A 304 54.59 -29.62 -39.00
N ASP A 305 55.80 -29.10 -38.78
CA ASP A 305 56.23 -28.56 -37.49
C ASP A 305 55.39 -27.33 -37.10
N LEU A 306 55.04 -26.44 -38.05
CA LEU A 306 54.11 -25.32 -37.83
C LEU A 306 52.68 -25.76 -37.57
N SER A 307 52.21 -26.81 -38.26
CA SER A 307 50.86 -27.37 -38.03
C SER A 307 50.73 -28.07 -36.68
N ALA A 308 51.84 -28.47 -36.07
CA ALA A 308 51.90 -29.08 -34.74
C ALA A 308 52.03 -28.03 -33.60
N LEU A 309 52.33 -26.77 -33.91
CA LEU A 309 52.30 -25.67 -32.94
C LEU A 309 50.88 -25.15 -32.77
N HIS A 310 50.27 -25.39 -31.60
CA HIS A 310 49.00 -24.75 -31.24
C HIS A 310 49.26 -23.43 -30.48
N PRO A 311 48.50 -22.35 -30.77
CA PRO A 311 48.49 -21.18 -29.89
C PRO A 311 48.01 -21.60 -28.50
N PRO A 312 48.56 -21.04 -27.41
CA PRO A 312 47.98 -21.26 -26.08
C PRO A 312 46.53 -20.74 -26.10
N ILE A 313 45.58 -21.66 -25.91
CA ILE A 313 44.15 -21.38 -25.90
C ILE A 313 43.82 -20.65 -24.59
N ILE A 314 43.28 -19.43 -24.67
CA ILE A 314 42.96 -18.59 -23.49
C ILE A 314 41.90 -19.22 -22.58
N THR A 315 41.08 -20.16 -23.10
CA THR A 315 39.98 -20.77 -22.33
C THR A 315 40.39 -21.86 -21.34
N ASP A 316 41.59 -22.44 -21.44
CA ASP A 316 42.04 -23.47 -20.47
C ASP A 316 42.65 -22.88 -19.18
N LEU A 317 42.78 -21.55 -19.09
CA LEU A 317 43.28 -20.85 -17.88
C LEU A 317 42.18 -20.49 -16.87
N ARG A 318 40.91 -20.82 -17.14
CA ARG A 318 39.77 -20.46 -16.27
C ARG A 318 39.33 -21.56 -15.29
N LEU A 319 39.86 -22.78 -15.38
CA LEU A 319 39.29 -23.92 -14.67
C LEU A 319 40.00 -24.33 -13.37
N GLU A 320 41.20 -23.82 -13.05
CA GLU A 320 41.87 -24.19 -11.78
C GLU A 320 41.50 -23.28 -10.58
N GLY A 321 40.80 -22.17 -10.79
CA GLY A 321 40.41 -21.23 -9.72
C GLY A 321 39.06 -21.51 -9.05
N PHE A 322 38.18 -22.30 -9.68
CA PHE A 322 36.81 -22.51 -9.17
C PHE A 322 36.69 -23.66 -8.16
N ASP A 323 37.61 -24.61 -8.14
CA ASP A 323 37.56 -25.77 -7.23
C ASP A 323 37.88 -25.42 -5.75
N GLN A 324 38.49 -24.26 -5.48
CA GLN A 324 38.75 -23.80 -4.10
C GLN A 324 37.56 -23.07 -3.46
N LEU A 325 36.60 -22.58 -4.26
CA LEU A 325 35.34 -22.01 -3.75
C LEU A 325 34.39 -23.09 -3.20
N GLU A 326 34.47 -24.32 -3.72
CA GLU A 326 33.73 -25.48 -3.19
C GLU A 326 34.31 -25.95 -1.84
N THR A 327 35.62 -25.75 -1.63
CA THR A 327 36.30 -26.01 -0.35
C THR A 327 35.94 -24.93 0.70
N LEU A 328 35.70 -23.69 0.27
CA LEU A 328 35.16 -22.62 1.13
C LEU A 328 33.69 -22.87 1.54
N LYS A 329 32.89 -23.45 0.63
CA LYS A 329 31.49 -23.83 0.88
C LYS A 329 31.38 -24.93 1.95
N ASN A 330 32.34 -25.85 2.00
CA ASN A 330 32.44 -26.90 3.01
C ASN A 330 33.03 -26.43 4.35
N GLY A 331 33.83 -25.35 4.36
CA GLY A 331 34.36 -24.74 5.59
C GLY A 331 33.34 -23.91 6.39
N ILE A 332 32.23 -23.50 5.75
CA ILE A 332 31.16 -22.71 6.39
C ILE A 332 30.17 -23.60 7.17
N GLN A 333 30.20 -24.93 6.98
CA GLN A 333 29.34 -25.87 7.71
C GLN A 333 29.89 -26.34 9.08
N GLU A 334 31.09 -25.94 9.51
CA GLU A 334 31.68 -26.39 10.79
C GLU A 334 31.68 -25.37 11.95
N TYR A 335 31.19 -24.14 11.77
CA TYR A 335 31.09 -23.15 12.86
C TYR A 335 29.67 -23.04 13.45
N GLY A 336 29.12 -24.18 13.88
CA GLY A 336 28.00 -24.21 14.81
C GLY A 336 28.49 -24.22 16.26
N ARG A 337 28.33 -23.10 16.99
CA ARG A 337 28.02 -23.05 18.44
C ARG A 337 27.75 -21.60 18.92
N CYS A 338 26.48 -21.31 19.15
CA CYS A 338 25.86 -20.36 20.09
C CYS A 338 26.53 -18.98 20.33
N VAL A 339 25.94 -17.92 19.76
CA VAL A 339 25.69 -16.64 20.46
C VAL A 339 24.40 -16.03 19.89
N GLU A 340 23.36 -15.88 20.71
CA GLU A 340 22.10 -15.20 20.38
C GLU A 340 22.31 -13.68 20.20
N ILE A 341 21.74 -13.09 19.15
CA ILE A 341 21.64 -11.63 18.94
C ILE A 341 20.15 -11.28 18.73
N PRO A 342 19.56 -10.26 19.40
CA PRO A 342 18.12 -9.94 19.26
C PRO A 342 17.78 -9.10 18.00
N PRO A 343 16.52 -9.16 17.50
CA PRO A 343 16.11 -8.68 16.18
C PRO A 343 15.77 -7.17 16.14
N SER A 344 16.45 -6.41 15.29
CA SER A 344 16.28 -4.94 15.18
C SER A 344 15.46 -4.45 13.97
N THR A 345 14.79 -5.32 13.23
CA THR A 345 14.12 -4.93 11.97
C THR A 345 12.58 -4.80 12.04
N ASN A 346 11.89 -5.49 12.97
CA ASN A 346 10.42 -5.63 12.91
C ASN A 346 9.59 -4.87 13.97
N THR A 347 10.20 -3.98 14.74
CA THR A 347 9.47 -3.14 15.72
C THR A 347 8.49 -2.16 15.04
N ARG A 348 8.72 -1.78 13.78
CA ARG A 348 7.84 -0.87 13.02
C ARG A 348 6.50 -1.48 12.61
N LEU A 349 6.48 -2.75 12.19
CA LEU A 349 5.24 -3.47 11.84
C LEU A 349 4.39 -3.71 13.09
N LYS A 350 5.02 -4.15 14.19
CA LYS A 350 4.39 -4.29 15.50
C LYS A 350 3.76 -2.97 15.98
N ASN A 351 4.52 -1.88 15.94
CA ASN A 351 4.02 -0.56 16.32
C ASN A 351 2.92 -0.09 15.38
N SER A 352 2.99 -0.40 14.09
CA SER A 352 1.94 -0.06 13.11
C SER A 352 0.64 -0.82 13.37
N ILE A 353 0.68 -2.08 13.80
CA ILE A 353 -0.53 -2.85 14.13
C ILE A 353 -1.10 -2.45 15.49
N PHE A 354 -0.23 -2.14 16.47
CA PHE A 354 -0.63 -1.75 17.82
C PHE A 354 -1.13 -0.29 17.92
N LEU A 355 -0.55 0.64 17.15
CA LEU A 355 -0.93 2.06 17.11
C LEU A 355 -2.06 2.36 16.10
N ASN A 356 -2.38 1.43 15.18
CA ASN A 356 -3.48 1.62 14.23
C ASN A 356 -4.83 1.31 14.87
N SER A 357 -5.58 2.37 15.22
CA SER A 357 -6.99 2.28 15.64
C SER A 357 -7.98 2.68 14.53
N LYS A 358 -7.52 2.91 13.29
CA LYS A 358 -8.35 3.51 12.22
C LYS A 358 -8.24 2.91 10.81
N ARG A 359 -7.29 1.99 10.52
CA ARG A 359 -7.09 1.44 9.16
C ARG A 359 -7.53 -0.03 9.09
N ALA A 360 -8.41 -0.33 8.14
CA ALA A 360 -8.95 -1.68 7.92
C ALA A 360 -8.06 -2.59 7.06
N LYS A 361 -7.10 -2.01 6.32
CA LYS A 361 -6.23 -2.75 5.40
C LYS A 361 -4.76 -2.56 5.77
N LEU A 362 -4.00 -3.66 5.78
CA LEU A 362 -2.57 -3.69 6.00
C LEU A 362 -1.90 -4.48 4.87
N SER A 363 -0.94 -3.86 4.18
CA SER A 363 -0.14 -4.51 3.15
C SER A 363 1.35 -4.46 3.54
N VAL A 364 2.05 -5.54 3.26
CA VAL A 364 3.47 -5.73 3.50
C VAL A 364 4.10 -6.25 2.20
N HIS A 365 5.23 -5.66 1.80
CA HIS A 365 5.88 -5.92 0.51
C HIS A 365 7.39 -6.13 0.71
N HIS A 366 7.98 -7.06 -0.04
CA HIS A 366 9.44 -7.24 -0.21
C HIS A 366 10.23 -7.32 1.11
N GLN A 367 9.75 -8.12 2.06
CA GLN A 367 10.45 -8.41 3.32
C GLN A 367 10.44 -9.90 3.58
N THR A 368 11.62 -10.53 3.66
CA THR A 368 11.75 -11.92 4.11
C THR A 368 11.30 -12.02 5.57
N PHE A 369 10.21 -12.74 5.84
CA PHE A 369 9.77 -13.02 7.22
C PHE A 369 10.29 -14.37 7.69
N ILE A 370 11.25 -14.35 8.60
CA ILE A 370 11.57 -15.54 9.42
C ILE A 370 10.48 -15.71 10.50
N GLY A 371 10.16 -16.95 10.86
CA GLY A 371 9.07 -17.24 11.81
C GLY A 371 9.02 -16.38 13.09
N GLN A 372 10.17 -16.02 13.68
CA GLN A 372 10.24 -15.19 14.90
C GLN A 372 9.57 -13.80 14.73
N ASP A 373 9.58 -13.25 13.51
CA ASP A 373 9.01 -11.94 13.20
C ASP A 373 7.48 -11.96 13.11
N MET A 374 6.90 -13.05 12.59
CA MET A 374 5.45 -13.21 12.49
C MET A 374 4.76 -13.44 13.83
N LYS A 375 5.50 -13.91 14.85
CA LYS A 375 4.99 -13.96 16.22
C LYS A 375 4.53 -12.58 16.72
N TYR A 376 5.26 -11.51 16.38
CA TYR A 376 4.88 -10.15 16.77
C TYR A 376 3.63 -9.64 16.03
N VAL A 377 3.40 -10.12 14.81
CA VAL A 377 2.19 -9.83 14.03
C VAL A 377 0.97 -10.50 14.64
N ILE A 378 1.08 -11.76 15.10
CA ILE A 378 0.01 -12.44 15.84
C ILE A 378 -0.35 -11.68 17.11
N ASP A 379 0.63 -11.35 17.95
CA ASP A 379 0.37 -10.70 19.24
C ASP A 379 -0.36 -9.37 19.04
N ALA A 380 -0.02 -8.65 17.97
CA ALA A 380 -0.69 -7.40 17.63
C ALA A 380 -2.08 -7.62 17.00
N LEU A 381 -2.27 -8.62 16.14
CA LEU A 381 -3.56 -8.93 15.49
C LEU A 381 -4.55 -9.66 16.41
N ARG A 382 -4.09 -10.36 17.44
CA ARG A 382 -4.93 -11.09 18.41
C ARG A 382 -5.90 -10.16 19.13
N TYR A 383 -5.50 -8.91 19.36
CA TYR A 383 -6.31 -7.89 20.03
C TYR A 383 -6.75 -6.76 19.10
N ASN A 384 -6.36 -6.80 17.82
CA ASN A 384 -6.75 -5.77 16.85
C ASN A 384 -8.19 -5.99 16.38
N LEU A 385 -9.05 -5.00 16.65
CA LEU A 385 -10.47 -5.01 16.29
C LEU A 385 -10.78 -4.28 14.96
N THR A 386 -9.76 -3.84 14.22
CA THR A 386 -9.92 -2.90 13.10
C THR A 386 -9.44 -3.45 11.77
N VAL A 387 -8.38 -4.26 11.74
CA VAL A 387 -7.79 -4.80 10.50
C VAL A 387 -8.66 -5.96 10.00
N SER A 388 -9.23 -5.80 8.81
CA SER A 388 -10.04 -6.80 8.11
C SER A 388 -9.38 -7.34 6.84
N THR A 389 -8.34 -6.68 6.34
CA THR A 389 -7.55 -7.12 5.19
C THR A 389 -6.07 -7.13 5.53
N LEU A 390 -5.41 -8.28 5.36
CA LEU A 390 -3.98 -8.47 5.56
C LEU A 390 -3.36 -9.00 4.27
N ARG A 391 -2.31 -8.34 3.79
CA ARG A 391 -1.65 -8.70 2.53
C ARG A 391 -0.15 -8.78 2.67
N PHE A 392 0.44 -9.83 2.12
CA PHE A 392 1.86 -10.05 2.00
C PHE A 392 2.18 -10.32 0.53
N TYR A 393 3.13 -9.55 -0.01
CA TYR A 393 3.58 -9.63 -1.39
C TYR A 393 5.09 -9.83 -1.39
N GLU A 394 5.59 -10.87 -2.07
CA GLU A 394 7.03 -11.14 -2.18
C GLU A 394 7.74 -11.13 -0.81
N CYS A 395 7.19 -11.86 0.16
CA CYS A 395 7.65 -11.84 1.55
C CYS A 395 8.39 -13.12 1.98
N GLU A 396 8.64 -14.05 1.06
CA GLU A 396 9.37 -15.31 1.29
C GLU A 396 8.92 -16.00 2.59
N ILE A 397 7.61 -16.24 2.72
CA ILE A 397 7.01 -16.74 3.97
C ILE A 397 7.41 -18.21 4.18
N ASP A 398 8.25 -18.44 5.19
CA ASP A 398 8.60 -19.80 5.62
C ASP A 398 7.42 -20.53 6.31
N GLU A 399 7.55 -21.84 6.50
CA GLU A 399 6.49 -22.66 7.11
C GLU A 399 6.12 -22.18 8.53
N ALA A 400 7.10 -21.71 9.31
CA ALA A 400 6.87 -21.22 10.67
C ALA A 400 6.06 -19.91 10.68
N ALA A 401 6.41 -18.98 9.78
CA ALA A 401 5.70 -17.74 9.56
C ALA A 401 4.26 -18.01 9.08
N LEU A 402 4.06 -18.95 8.16
CA LEU A 402 2.72 -19.37 7.73
C LEU A 402 1.92 -20.02 8.87
N GLY A 403 2.58 -20.79 9.74
CA GLY A 403 1.98 -21.31 10.99
C GLY A 403 1.49 -20.22 11.92
N TYR A 404 2.23 -19.12 12.01
CA TYR A 404 1.79 -17.97 12.78
C TYR A 404 0.61 -17.23 12.15
N ILE A 405 0.55 -17.12 10.83
CA ILE A 405 -0.63 -16.61 10.11
C ILE A 405 -1.85 -17.50 10.36
N ALA A 406 -1.67 -18.82 10.27
CA ALA A 406 -2.73 -19.79 10.51
C ALA A 406 -3.28 -19.68 11.95
N GLU A 407 -2.40 -19.49 12.94
CA GLU A 407 -2.82 -19.27 14.33
C GLU A 407 -3.56 -17.94 14.50
N THR A 408 -3.21 -16.90 13.73
CA THR A 408 -3.98 -15.65 13.70
C THR A 408 -5.41 -15.90 13.22
N LEU A 409 -5.60 -16.69 12.17
CA LEU A 409 -6.91 -17.02 11.62
C LEU A 409 -7.80 -17.81 12.58
N ARG A 410 -7.23 -18.51 13.57
CA ARG A 410 -8.01 -19.22 14.59
C ARG A 410 -8.69 -18.27 15.58
N TYR A 411 -8.00 -17.20 16.01
CA TYR A 411 -8.52 -16.31 17.06
C TYR A 411 -9.07 -15.00 16.55
N ASN A 412 -8.52 -14.47 15.45
CA ASN A 412 -8.91 -13.18 14.95
C ASN A 412 -10.31 -13.25 14.33
N LYS A 413 -11.23 -12.42 14.83
CA LYS A 413 -12.63 -12.40 14.38
C LYS A 413 -12.93 -11.32 13.33
N MET A 414 -11.94 -10.49 12.97
CA MET A 414 -12.13 -9.32 12.10
C MET A 414 -11.57 -9.54 10.69
N LEU A 415 -10.58 -10.42 10.55
CA LEU A 415 -9.90 -10.68 9.30
C LEU A 415 -10.83 -11.42 8.34
N THR A 416 -11.17 -10.75 7.25
CA THR A 416 -12.04 -11.26 6.19
C THR A 416 -11.32 -11.45 4.87
N THR A 417 -10.15 -10.82 4.68
CA THR A 417 -9.34 -10.96 3.47
C THR A 417 -7.88 -11.23 3.83
N LEU A 418 -7.32 -12.29 3.27
CA LEU A 418 -5.91 -12.65 3.37
C LEU A 418 -5.33 -12.78 1.96
N THR A 419 -4.23 -12.08 1.71
CA THR A 419 -3.50 -12.12 0.44
C THR A 419 -2.06 -12.54 0.73
N LEU A 420 -1.59 -13.62 0.09
CA LEU A 420 -0.23 -14.16 0.19
C LEU A 420 0.30 -14.37 -1.23
N ILE A 421 0.75 -13.29 -1.87
CA ILE A 421 1.20 -13.30 -3.26
C ILE A 421 2.71 -13.46 -3.34
N ALA A 422 3.23 -14.31 -4.25
CA ALA A 422 4.66 -14.48 -4.47
C ALA A 422 5.43 -14.85 -3.18
N ASN A 423 4.93 -15.83 -2.41
CA ASN A 423 5.52 -16.20 -1.11
C ASN A 423 6.15 -17.59 -1.10
N GLU A 424 6.34 -18.20 -2.27
CA GLU A 424 6.93 -19.54 -2.42
C GLU A 424 6.18 -20.57 -1.55
N ILE A 425 4.83 -20.47 -1.48
CA ILE A 425 4.01 -21.39 -0.69
C ILE A 425 3.77 -22.66 -1.49
N ASP A 426 4.56 -23.68 -1.19
CA ASP A 426 4.43 -25.00 -1.82
C ASP A 426 3.32 -25.89 -1.21
N ALA A 427 3.16 -27.08 -1.79
CA ALA A 427 2.23 -28.11 -1.35
C ALA A 427 2.38 -28.56 0.13
N ASP A 428 3.58 -28.46 0.70
CA ASP A 428 3.84 -28.82 2.10
C ASP A 428 3.49 -27.67 3.03
N LYS A 429 3.95 -26.44 2.71
CA LYS A 429 3.65 -25.23 3.48
C LYS A 429 2.14 -24.98 3.56
N ILE A 430 1.40 -25.12 2.45
CA ILE A 430 -0.04 -24.82 2.42
C ILE A 430 -0.86 -25.69 3.38
N LYS A 431 -0.38 -26.89 3.75
CA LYS A 431 -1.05 -27.77 4.74
C LYS A 431 -1.33 -27.07 6.05
N VAL A 432 -0.41 -26.20 6.48
CA VAL A 432 -0.52 -25.45 7.73
C VAL A 432 -1.75 -24.52 7.69
N LEU A 433 -2.01 -23.90 6.54
CA LEU A 433 -3.17 -23.03 6.34
C LEU A 433 -4.47 -23.84 6.20
N THR A 434 -4.44 -24.98 5.49
CA THR A 434 -5.64 -25.79 5.25
C THR A 434 -6.25 -26.34 6.55
N ALA A 435 -5.42 -26.70 7.53
CA ALA A 435 -5.87 -27.17 8.84
C ALA A 435 -6.73 -26.15 9.61
N VAL A 436 -6.52 -24.85 9.38
CA VAL A 436 -7.30 -23.79 10.07
C VAL A 436 -8.46 -23.27 9.24
N LEU A 437 -8.38 -23.38 7.91
CA LEU A 437 -9.45 -22.93 7.00
C LEU A 437 -10.75 -23.70 7.22
N GLN A 438 -10.70 -24.98 7.59
CA GLN A 438 -11.89 -25.78 7.88
C GLN A 438 -12.73 -25.21 9.04
N GLU A 439 -12.05 -24.68 10.06
CA GLU A 439 -12.69 -24.17 11.28
C GLU A 439 -12.97 -22.67 11.20
N ASN A 440 -12.20 -21.92 10.41
CA ASN A 440 -12.32 -20.48 10.32
C ASN A 440 -13.73 -20.04 9.85
N LYS A 441 -14.28 -19.03 10.55
CA LYS A 441 -15.64 -18.51 10.33
C LYS A 441 -15.68 -17.04 9.89
N THR A 442 -14.55 -16.47 9.50
CA THR A 442 -14.46 -15.03 9.21
C THR A 442 -13.86 -14.70 7.85
N LEU A 443 -12.94 -15.53 7.37
CA LEU A 443 -12.23 -15.31 6.12
C LEU A 443 -13.19 -15.54 4.94
N ALA A 444 -13.44 -14.47 4.20
CA ALA A 444 -14.31 -14.46 3.03
C ALA A 444 -13.51 -14.48 1.72
N ASN A 445 -12.30 -13.92 1.71
CA ASN A 445 -11.45 -13.82 0.53
C ASN A 445 -10.04 -14.34 0.83
N LEU A 446 -9.54 -15.24 0.00
CA LEU A 446 -8.18 -15.79 0.07
C LEU A 446 -7.52 -15.68 -1.30
N GLU A 447 -6.39 -14.95 -1.37
CA GLU A 447 -5.60 -14.76 -2.59
C GLU A 447 -4.22 -15.39 -2.38
N LEU A 448 -3.87 -16.37 -3.20
CA LEU A 448 -2.63 -17.17 -3.13
C LEU A 448 -1.87 -17.14 -4.46
N PHE A 449 -1.98 -16.05 -5.22
CA PHE A 449 -1.37 -15.91 -6.54
C PHE A 449 0.16 -16.05 -6.51
N GLU A 450 0.77 -16.60 -7.57
CA GLU A 450 2.22 -16.72 -7.75
C GLU A 450 2.84 -17.54 -6.60
N ASN A 451 2.44 -18.79 -6.43
CA ASN A 451 3.03 -19.70 -5.43
C ASN A 451 3.16 -21.11 -5.99
N ASP A 452 3.94 -21.97 -5.36
CA ASP A 452 4.22 -23.32 -5.88
C ASP A 452 3.25 -24.40 -5.34
N ILE A 453 1.97 -24.07 -5.18
CA ILE A 453 1.00 -24.95 -4.49
C ILE A 453 0.85 -26.29 -5.20
N GLY A 454 0.75 -26.28 -6.53
CA GLY A 454 0.60 -27.46 -7.37
C GLY A 454 -0.64 -28.31 -7.06
N ASP A 455 -0.79 -29.42 -7.80
CA ASP A 455 -1.96 -30.32 -7.66
C ASP A 455 -2.06 -30.95 -6.27
N GLY A 456 -0.92 -31.29 -5.66
CA GLY A 456 -0.84 -31.87 -4.32
C GLY A 456 -1.30 -30.88 -3.23
N GLY A 457 -0.85 -29.62 -3.30
CA GLY A 457 -1.32 -28.57 -2.41
C GLY A 457 -2.80 -28.26 -2.60
N MET A 458 -3.27 -28.25 -3.86
CA MET A 458 -4.69 -28.06 -4.18
C MET A 458 -5.56 -29.19 -3.60
N GLN A 459 -5.08 -30.44 -3.58
CA GLN A 459 -5.80 -31.52 -2.92
C GLN A 459 -6.01 -31.24 -1.42
N HIS A 460 -5.01 -30.72 -0.72
CA HIS A 460 -5.14 -30.32 0.68
C HIS A 460 -6.15 -29.17 0.86
N LEU A 461 -6.08 -28.14 0.02
CA LEU A 461 -7.03 -27.03 0.02
C LEU A 461 -8.46 -27.50 -0.25
N ALA A 462 -8.64 -28.35 -1.26
CA ALA A 462 -9.93 -28.91 -1.64
C ALA A 462 -10.61 -29.62 -0.46
N ASN A 463 -9.87 -30.44 0.28
CA ASN A 463 -10.40 -31.16 1.44
C ASN A 463 -10.87 -30.22 2.57
N ALA A 464 -10.10 -29.15 2.86
CA ALA A 464 -10.50 -28.16 3.85
C ALA A 464 -11.73 -27.35 3.39
N LEU A 465 -11.75 -26.96 2.11
CA LEU A 465 -12.79 -26.09 1.55
C LEU A 465 -14.14 -26.79 1.37
N LYS A 466 -14.18 -28.12 1.25
CA LYS A 466 -15.46 -28.89 1.26
C LYS A 466 -16.32 -28.57 2.49
N GLN A 467 -15.69 -28.36 3.65
CA GLN A 467 -16.39 -28.07 4.90
C GLN A 467 -16.36 -26.59 5.29
N ASN A 468 -15.54 -25.78 4.61
CA ASN A 468 -15.53 -24.35 4.85
C ASN A 468 -16.87 -23.74 4.38
N THR A 469 -17.45 -22.89 5.23
CA THR A 469 -18.76 -22.27 4.99
C THR A 469 -18.70 -20.75 4.90
N THR A 470 -17.51 -20.16 4.79
CA THR A 470 -17.33 -18.70 4.93
C THR A 470 -16.55 -18.08 3.78
N LEU A 471 -15.66 -18.84 3.13
CA LEU A 471 -14.91 -18.39 1.99
C LEU A 471 -15.84 -18.24 0.78
N LEU A 472 -15.87 -17.02 0.24
CA LEU A 472 -16.66 -16.60 -0.90
C LEU A 472 -15.80 -16.45 -2.16
N LYS A 473 -14.51 -16.09 -2.00
CA LYS A 473 -13.56 -15.86 -3.09
C LYS A 473 -12.24 -16.57 -2.85
N LEU A 474 -11.76 -17.26 -3.87
CA LEU A 474 -10.45 -17.91 -3.89
C LEU A 474 -9.71 -17.57 -5.18
N SER A 475 -8.45 -17.13 -5.06
CA SER A 475 -7.54 -16.95 -6.19
C SER A 475 -6.32 -17.84 -6.03
N LEU A 476 -6.05 -18.66 -7.04
CA LEU A 476 -4.92 -19.58 -7.20
C LEU A 476 -4.30 -19.38 -8.59
N HIS A 477 -4.28 -18.13 -9.05
CA HIS A 477 -3.63 -17.76 -10.30
C HIS A 477 -2.13 -18.06 -10.23
N ASP A 478 -1.53 -18.60 -11.29
CA ASP A 478 -0.12 -18.98 -11.34
C ASP A 478 0.32 -19.83 -10.13
N ASN A 479 -0.17 -21.07 -10.10
CA ASN A 479 0.09 -22.01 -9.01
C ASN A 479 0.48 -23.42 -9.47
N GLU A 480 0.96 -23.56 -10.71
CA GLU A 480 1.33 -24.83 -11.34
C GLU A 480 0.22 -25.91 -11.23
N LEU A 481 -1.05 -25.50 -11.31
CA LEU A 481 -2.19 -26.42 -11.30
C LEU A 481 -2.36 -27.04 -12.69
N HIS A 482 -2.48 -28.35 -12.73
CA HIS A 482 -2.73 -29.09 -13.96
C HIS A 482 -4.14 -29.72 -13.91
N ALA A 483 -4.40 -30.68 -14.81
CA ALA A 483 -5.70 -31.33 -14.90
C ALA A 483 -6.15 -32.01 -13.59
N ASP A 484 -5.23 -32.58 -12.81
CA ASP A 484 -5.56 -33.24 -11.52
C ASP A 484 -5.87 -32.22 -10.41
N GLY A 485 -5.22 -31.05 -10.40
CA GLY A 485 -5.59 -29.93 -9.55
C GLY A 485 -6.99 -29.41 -9.87
N ALA A 486 -7.29 -29.22 -11.16
CA ALA A 486 -8.63 -28.83 -11.64
C ALA A 486 -9.70 -29.87 -11.28
N LYS A 487 -9.36 -31.16 -11.31
CA LYS A 487 -10.23 -32.24 -10.83
C LYS A 487 -10.51 -32.11 -9.33
N CYS A 488 -9.49 -31.86 -8.50
CA CYS A 488 -9.66 -31.65 -7.06
C CYS A 488 -10.58 -30.45 -6.78
N ILE A 489 -10.43 -29.36 -7.53
CA ILE A 489 -11.31 -28.19 -7.47
C ILE A 489 -12.75 -28.57 -7.85
N ALA A 490 -12.94 -29.29 -8.96
CA ALA A 490 -14.25 -29.72 -9.41
C ALA A 490 -14.95 -30.61 -8.36
N ASP A 491 -14.23 -31.57 -7.79
CA ASP A 491 -14.73 -32.44 -6.72
C ASP A 491 -15.14 -31.65 -5.47
N MET A 492 -14.34 -30.65 -5.07
CA MET A 492 -14.67 -29.77 -3.96
C MET A 492 -15.91 -28.91 -4.23
N LEU A 493 -16.03 -28.31 -5.41
CA LEU A 493 -17.14 -27.42 -5.75
C LEU A 493 -18.48 -28.14 -5.95
N ARG A 494 -18.50 -29.45 -6.19
CA ARG A 494 -19.76 -30.23 -6.14
C ARG A 494 -20.37 -30.22 -4.73
N GLU A 495 -19.54 -30.19 -3.70
CA GLU A 495 -19.95 -30.21 -2.29
C GLU A 495 -20.06 -28.81 -1.69
N ASN A 496 -19.07 -27.94 -1.96
CA ASN A 496 -19.04 -26.58 -1.44
C ASN A 496 -20.17 -25.73 -2.05
N LYS A 497 -20.91 -25.03 -1.19
CA LYS A 497 -22.05 -24.16 -1.58
C LYS A 497 -21.82 -22.68 -1.24
N THR A 498 -20.63 -22.31 -0.80
CA THR A 498 -20.33 -20.96 -0.33
C THR A 498 -19.43 -20.19 -1.28
N LEU A 499 -18.53 -20.87 -1.99
CA LEU A 499 -17.64 -20.23 -2.93
C LEU A 499 -18.43 -19.69 -4.13
N THR A 500 -18.27 -18.39 -4.38
CA THR A 500 -18.95 -17.62 -5.43
C THR A 500 -18.01 -17.14 -6.52
N THR A 501 -16.73 -16.98 -6.21
CA THR A 501 -15.70 -16.54 -7.15
C THR A 501 -14.49 -17.45 -7.05
N LEU A 502 -14.05 -17.97 -8.20
CA LEU A 502 -12.84 -18.76 -8.32
C LEU A 502 -11.99 -18.19 -9.46
N ASN A 503 -10.73 -17.87 -9.16
CA ASN A 503 -9.71 -17.56 -10.16
C ASN A 503 -8.62 -18.64 -10.12
N ILE A 504 -8.44 -19.34 -11.24
CA ILE A 504 -7.37 -20.34 -11.47
C ILE A 504 -6.67 -20.05 -12.80
N SER A 505 -6.60 -18.78 -13.18
CA SER A 505 -5.93 -18.32 -14.39
C SER A 505 -4.42 -18.65 -14.36
N GLU A 506 -3.76 -18.64 -15.52
CA GLU A 506 -2.31 -18.89 -15.63
C GLU A 506 -1.91 -20.19 -14.96
N ASN A 507 -2.53 -21.27 -15.40
CA ASN A 507 -2.23 -22.62 -14.94
C ASN A 507 -2.21 -23.53 -16.17
N GLU A 508 -1.93 -24.82 -16.01
CA GLU A 508 -1.84 -25.75 -17.14
C GLU A 508 -2.95 -26.83 -17.07
N ILE A 509 -4.18 -26.42 -16.74
CA ILE A 509 -5.28 -27.38 -16.54
C ILE A 509 -5.69 -28.10 -17.82
N GLY A 510 -5.52 -27.45 -18.98
CA GLY A 510 -5.82 -27.97 -20.30
C GLY A 510 -7.28 -28.42 -20.51
N ASN A 511 -7.53 -29.15 -21.61
CA ASN A 511 -8.86 -29.65 -21.96
C ASN A 511 -9.44 -30.62 -20.92
N ALA A 512 -8.60 -31.47 -20.34
CA ALA A 512 -9.03 -32.42 -19.31
C ALA A 512 -9.51 -31.70 -18.04
N GLY A 513 -8.77 -30.69 -17.58
CA GLY A 513 -9.19 -29.82 -16.48
C GLY A 513 -10.50 -29.07 -16.80
N ALA A 514 -10.60 -28.50 -18.01
CA ALA A 514 -11.83 -27.85 -18.48
C ALA A 514 -13.04 -28.80 -18.49
N GLN A 515 -12.86 -30.07 -18.87
CA GLN A 515 -13.91 -31.08 -18.83
C GLN A 515 -14.40 -31.38 -17.40
N TYR A 516 -13.48 -31.50 -16.43
CA TYR A 516 -13.85 -31.70 -15.04
C TYR A 516 -14.66 -30.51 -14.49
N LEU A 517 -14.21 -29.29 -14.77
CA LEU A 517 -14.90 -28.06 -14.37
C LEU A 517 -16.26 -27.95 -15.05
N ALA A 518 -16.35 -28.25 -16.35
CA ALA A 518 -17.60 -28.26 -17.10
C ALA A 518 -18.64 -29.20 -16.48
N THR A 519 -18.22 -30.42 -16.13
CA THR A 519 -19.12 -31.40 -15.50
C THR A 519 -19.61 -30.89 -14.13
N MET A 520 -18.72 -30.31 -13.33
CA MET A 520 -19.09 -29.72 -12.03
C MET A 520 -20.03 -28.51 -12.19
N LEU A 521 -19.81 -27.65 -13.19
CA LEU A 521 -20.65 -26.46 -13.42
C LEU A 521 -22.11 -26.82 -13.66
N GLN A 522 -22.42 -27.98 -14.26
CA GLN A 522 -23.82 -28.40 -14.45
C GLN A 522 -24.55 -28.60 -13.10
N GLU A 523 -23.84 -29.05 -12.08
CA GLU A 523 -24.36 -29.37 -10.75
C GLU A 523 -24.25 -28.20 -9.76
N ASN A 524 -23.16 -27.44 -9.81
CA ASN A 524 -22.90 -26.36 -8.86
C ASN A 524 -23.91 -25.20 -9.05
N LYS A 525 -24.39 -24.67 -7.92
CA LYS A 525 -25.39 -23.59 -7.84
C LYS A 525 -24.92 -22.41 -6.97
N SER A 526 -23.63 -22.36 -6.62
CA SER A 526 -23.05 -21.29 -5.80
C SER A 526 -22.10 -20.40 -6.59
N LEU A 527 -21.36 -20.95 -7.55
CA LEU A 527 -20.32 -20.25 -8.29
C LEU A 527 -20.96 -19.26 -9.29
N LEU A 528 -20.61 -17.99 -9.12
CA LEU A 528 -21.10 -16.87 -9.92
C LEU A 528 -20.03 -16.37 -10.90
N THR A 529 -18.75 -16.46 -10.52
CA THR A 529 -17.61 -15.99 -11.32
C THR A 529 -16.54 -17.07 -11.40
N LEU A 530 -16.10 -17.36 -12.62
CA LEU A 530 -15.02 -18.30 -12.90
C LEU A 530 -14.01 -17.66 -13.86
N CYS A 531 -12.73 -17.62 -13.47
CA CYS A 531 -11.64 -17.13 -14.30
C CYS A 531 -10.72 -18.29 -14.70
N LEU A 532 -10.59 -18.53 -16.01
CA LEU A 532 -9.82 -19.61 -16.63
C LEU A 532 -8.84 -19.05 -17.67
N ASN A 533 -8.29 -17.86 -17.43
CA ASN A 533 -7.40 -17.25 -18.42
C ASN A 533 -6.11 -18.06 -18.54
N ASP A 534 -5.52 -18.10 -19.73
CA ASP A 534 -4.19 -18.69 -19.98
C ASP A 534 -4.02 -20.07 -19.35
N ASN A 535 -4.95 -20.98 -19.69
CA ASN A 535 -5.04 -22.31 -19.07
C ASN A 535 -4.73 -23.47 -20.03
N GLY A 536 -4.25 -23.14 -21.23
CA GLY A 536 -4.03 -24.11 -22.31
C GLY A 536 -5.32 -24.79 -22.78
N ILE A 537 -6.48 -24.15 -22.60
CA ILE A 537 -7.77 -24.69 -23.06
C ILE A 537 -7.87 -24.49 -24.57
N THR A 538 -8.21 -25.54 -25.30
CA THR A 538 -8.40 -25.49 -26.76
C THR A 538 -9.87 -25.67 -27.18
N ALA A 539 -10.11 -25.79 -28.48
CA ALA A 539 -11.44 -26.05 -29.08
C ALA A 539 -12.23 -27.19 -28.40
N GLU A 540 -11.54 -28.26 -27.97
CA GLU A 540 -12.15 -29.38 -27.24
C GLU A 540 -12.63 -28.94 -25.84
N GLY A 541 -11.77 -28.27 -25.08
CA GLY A 541 -12.11 -27.82 -23.72
C GLY A 541 -13.24 -26.78 -23.70
N ILE A 542 -13.25 -25.83 -24.63
CA ILE A 542 -14.33 -24.83 -24.73
C ILE A 542 -15.65 -25.47 -25.17
N THR A 543 -15.62 -26.56 -25.93
CA THR A 543 -16.82 -27.34 -26.27
C THR A 543 -17.47 -27.91 -25.01
N HIS A 544 -16.67 -28.53 -24.12
CA HIS A 544 -17.18 -29.01 -22.83
C HIS A 544 -17.75 -27.89 -21.96
N LEU A 545 -17.05 -26.75 -21.87
CA LEU A 545 -17.53 -25.59 -21.12
C LEU A 545 -18.83 -25.03 -21.73
N SER A 546 -18.95 -24.96 -23.05
CA SER A 546 -20.15 -24.51 -23.75
C SER A 546 -21.36 -25.42 -23.46
N ASP A 547 -21.16 -26.73 -23.52
CA ASP A 547 -22.20 -27.70 -23.15
C ASP A 547 -22.65 -27.50 -21.70
N ALA A 548 -21.72 -27.28 -20.77
CA ALA A 548 -22.04 -26.99 -19.39
C ALA A 548 -22.81 -25.67 -19.22
N LEU A 549 -22.41 -24.61 -19.93
CA LEU A 549 -23.08 -23.31 -19.91
C LEU A 549 -24.52 -23.39 -20.42
N SER A 550 -24.82 -24.26 -21.38
CA SER A 550 -26.20 -24.42 -21.87
C SER A 550 -27.17 -24.98 -20.80
N HIS A 551 -26.63 -25.65 -19.76
CA HIS A 551 -27.40 -26.23 -18.65
C HIS A 551 -27.25 -25.45 -17.34
N ASN A 552 -26.10 -24.79 -17.15
CA ASN A 552 -25.84 -23.99 -15.97
C ASN A 552 -26.67 -22.70 -16.01
N ASN A 553 -27.41 -22.45 -14.93
CA ASN A 553 -28.24 -21.26 -14.75
C ASN A 553 -27.84 -20.55 -13.45
N THR A 554 -26.54 -20.42 -13.20
CA THR A 554 -26.00 -19.84 -11.96
C THR A 554 -24.83 -18.91 -12.25
N LEU A 555 -23.90 -19.37 -13.09
CA LEU A 555 -22.72 -18.60 -13.47
C LEU A 555 -23.16 -17.32 -14.19
N LYS A 556 -22.58 -16.21 -13.76
CA LYS A 556 -22.84 -14.86 -14.27
C LYS A 556 -21.67 -14.31 -15.06
N THR A 557 -20.46 -14.68 -14.66
CA THR A 557 -19.22 -14.15 -15.23
C THR A 557 -18.25 -15.28 -15.56
N LEU A 558 -17.74 -15.27 -16.78
CA LEU A 558 -16.74 -16.22 -17.26
C LEU A 558 -15.60 -15.48 -17.98
N TYR A 559 -14.36 -15.78 -17.57
CA TYR A 559 -13.15 -15.31 -18.23
C TYR A 559 -12.41 -16.48 -18.88
N LEU A 560 -12.07 -16.31 -20.17
CA LEU A 560 -11.40 -17.30 -21.03
C LEU A 560 -10.26 -16.66 -21.83
N VAL A 561 -9.66 -15.59 -21.32
CA VAL A 561 -8.58 -14.84 -21.99
C VAL A 561 -7.39 -15.75 -22.27
N GLY A 562 -6.68 -15.55 -23.38
CA GLY A 562 -5.39 -16.20 -23.66
C GLY A 562 -5.44 -17.70 -23.96
N ASN A 563 -6.64 -18.26 -24.13
CA ASN A 563 -6.82 -19.65 -24.54
C ASN A 563 -6.91 -19.77 -26.07
N THR A 564 -6.49 -20.90 -26.64
CA THR A 564 -6.37 -21.06 -28.10
C THR A 564 -7.56 -21.83 -28.67
N PHE A 565 -8.60 -21.12 -29.09
CA PHE A 565 -9.77 -21.69 -29.75
C PHE A 565 -9.68 -21.58 -31.27
N ASP A 566 -10.64 -22.20 -31.96
CA ASP A 566 -10.86 -22.04 -33.40
C ASP A 566 -12.28 -21.48 -33.67
N ASP A 567 -12.52 -21.03 -34.90
CA ASP A 567 -13.81 -20.44 -35.26
C ASP A 567 -15.00 -21.41 -35.17
N GLU A 568 -14.77 -22.70 -35.40
CA GLU A 568 -15.83 -23.72 -35.29
C GLU A 568 -16.29 -23.91 -33.84
N SER A 569 -15.35 -23.87 -32.89
CA SER A 569 -15.65 -23.99 -31.46
C SER A 569 -16.44 -22.79 -30.93
N ALA A 570 -16.32 -21.60 -31.54
CA ALA A 570 -17.16 -20.44 -31.24
C ALA A 570 -18.65 -20.71 -31.48
N ASN A 571 -19.01 -21.60 -32.42
CA ASN A 571 -20.40 -21.97 -32.66
C ASN A 571 -21.01 -22.75 -31.47
N HIS A 572 -20.22 -23.55 -30.76
CA HIS A 572 -20.67 -24.23 -29.55
C HIS A 572 -20.97 -23.21 -28.45
N LEU A 573 -20.07 -22.24 -28.27
CA LEU A 573 -20.26 -21.15 -27.31
C LEU A 573 -21.47 -20.28 -27.68
N ALA A 574 -21.62 -19.91 -28.95
CA ALA A 574 -22.79 -19.19 -29.47
C ALA A 574 -24.09 -19.96 -29.21
N THR A 575 -24.09 -21.28 -29.39
CA THR A 575 -25.25 -22.13 -29.08
C THR A 575 -25.60 -22.10 -27.60
N ALA A 576 -24.60 -22.20 -26.72
CA ALA A 576 -24.79 -22.09 -25.29
C ALA A 576 -25.33 -20.70 -24.88
N LEU A 577 -24.82 -19.62 -25.47
CA LEU A 577 -25.28 -18.25 -25.19
C LEU A 577 -26.73 -18.01 -25.61
N ARG A 578 -27.23 -18.70 -26.65
CA ARG A 578 -28.65 -18.58 -27.05
C ARG A 578 -29.61 -19.13 -26.00
N THR A 579 -29.21 -20.16 -25.26
CA THR A 579 -30.08 -20.85 -24.29
C THR A 579 -29.81 -20.46 -22.84
N ASN A 580 -28.58 -20.05 -22.54
CA ASN A 580 -28.16 -19.65 -21.20
C ASN A 580 -28.95 -18.43 -20.71
N LYS A 581 -29.40 -18.48 -19.45
CA LYS A 581 -30.29 -17.47 -18.85
C LYS A 581 -29.64 -16.63 -17.75
N THR A 582 -28.35 -16.80 -17.48
CA THR A 582 -27.70 -16.17 -16.33
C THR A 582 -26.37 -15.50 -16.62
N LEU A 583 -25.63 -15.96 -17.62
CA LEU A 583 -24.36 -15.39 -18.00
C LEU A 583 -24.60 -13.97 -18.51
N SER A 584 -24.04 -13.01 -17.77
CA SER A 584 -24.17 -11.58 -18.02
C SER A 584 -22.87 -10.94 -18.47
N THR A 585 -21.75 -11.61 -18.24
CA THR A 585 -20.39 -11.10 -18.51
C THR A 585 -19.52 -12.21 -19.10
N LEU A 586 -18.93 -11.94 -20.26
CA LEU A 586 -18.06 -12.88 -20.97
C LEU A 586 -16.83 -12.17 -21.53
N PHE A 587 -15.66 -12.73 -21.24
CA PHE A 587 -14.35 -12.26 -21.70
C PHE A 587 -13.67 -13.28 -22.60
N LEU A 588 -13.41 -12.86 -23.84
CA LEU A 588 -12.80 -13.63 -24.92
C LEU A 588 -11.71 -12.76 -25.56
N ILE A 589 -10.57 -12.66 -24.89
CA ILE A 589 -9.39 -11.92 -25.35
C ILE A 589 -8.35 -12.92 -25.83
N ASN A 590 -7.67 -12.63 -26.92
CA ASN A 590 -6.68 -13.52 -27.55
C ASN A 590 -7.16 -14.97 -27.59
N SER A 591 -8.38 -15.09 -28.11
CA SER A 591 -9.23 -16.26 -28.23
C SER A 591 -8.80 -17.28 -29.28
N GLY A 592 -8.01 -16.85 -30.26
CA GLY A 592 -7.92 -17.51 -31.57
C GLY A 592 -9.17 -17.33 -32.45
N PHE A 593 -10.10 -16.44 -32.09
CA PHE A 593 -11.33 -16.19 -32.86
C PHE A 593 -11.11 -15.18 -33.99
N GLY A 594 -11.59 -15.51 -35.17
CA GLY A 594 -11.61 -14.68 -36.37
C GLY A 594 -13.02 -14.25 -36.78
N ASP A 595 -13.22 -14.03 -38.07
CA ASP A 595 -14.46 -13.48 -38.61
C ASP A 595 -15.66 -14.44 -38.51
N ASP A 596 -15.45 -15.74 -38.69
CA ASP A 596 -16.53 -16.73 -38.63
C ASP A 596 -16.99 -16.90 -37.17
N ALA A 597 -16.06 -16.89 -36.21
CA ALA A 597 -16.39 -16.81 -34.79
C ALA A 597 -17.20 -15.56 -34.46
N ALA A 598 -16.79 -14.39 -34.97
CA ALA A 598 -17.52 -13.14 -34.80
C ALA A 598 -18.94 -13.25 -35.38
N GLN A 599 -19.12 -13.91 -36.53
CA GLN A 599 -20.44 -14.19 -37.08
C GLN A 599 -21.30 -15.05 -36.15
N TYR A 600 -20.78 -16.20 -35.68
CA TYR A 600 -21.54 -17.09 -34.79
C TYR A 600 -21.96 -16.40 -33.50
N LEU A 601 -21.05 -15.67 -32.87
CA LEU A 601 -21.34 -14.90 -31.66
C LEU A 601 -22.38 -13.80 -31.95
N SER A 602 -22.28 -13.10 -33.07
CA SER A 602 -23.25 -12.09 -33.50
C SER A 602 -24.66 -12.65 -33.63
N GLU A 603 -24.80 -13.84 -34.23
CA GLU A 603 -26.10 -14.51 -34.36
C GLU A 603 -26.70 -14.89 -32.99
N ALA A 604 -25.86 -15.28 -32.03
CA ALA A 604 -26.30 -15.53 -30.66
C ALA A 604 -26.72 -14.24 -29.95
N LEU A 605 -25.97 -13.15 -30.11
CA LEU A 605 -26.23 -11.86 -29.47
C LEU A 605 -27.57 -11.24 -29.89
N ARG A 606 -28.04 -11.46 -31.13
CA ARG A 606 -29.36 -10.97 -31.57
C ARG A 606 -30.51 -11.41 -30.66
N ASN A 607 -30.41 -12.63 -30.13
CA ASN A 607 -31.48 -13.26 -29.35
C ASN A 607 -31.13 -13.40 -27.86
N ASN A 608 -29.87 -13.25 -27.49
CA ASN A 608 -29.45 -13.34 -26.09
C ASN A 608 -30.04 -12.19 -25.26
N GLN A 609 -30.64 -12.53 -24.12
CA GLN A 609 -31.35 -11.58 -23.26
C GLN A 609 -30.63 -11.31 -21.93
N THR A 610 -29.41 -11.81 -21.74
CA THR A 610 -28.74 -11.83 -20.43
C THR A 610 -27.38 -11.18 -20.44
N LEU A 611 -26.65 -11.30 -21.54
CA LEU A 611 -25.32 -10.77 -21.71
C LEU A 611 -25.38 -9.26 -21.78
N THR A 612 -24.81 -8.63 -20.76
CA THR A 612 -24.72 -7.18 -20.59
C THR A 612 -23.32 -6.65 -20.89
N THR A 613 -22.32 -7.50 -20.74
CA THR A 613 -20.91 -7.21 -20.98
C THR A 613 -20.30 -8.31 -21.84
N LEU A 614 -19.80 -7.92 -23.01
CA LEU A 614 -19.01 -8.78 -23.89
C LEU A 614 -17.72 -8.06 -24.18
N VAL A 615 -16.61 -8.75 -23.97
CA VAL A 615 -15.33 -8.27 -24.46
C VAL A 615 -14.70 -9.32 -25.36
N LEU A 616 -14.49 -8.91 -26.60
CA LEU A 616 -14.04 -9.74 -27.70
C LEU A 616 -12.85 -9.04 -28.36
N VAL A 617 -11.64 -9.41 -27.93
CA VAL A 617 -10.38 -8.78 -28.34
C VAL A 617 -9.58 -9.86 -29.07
N ASN A 618 -9.65 -9.88 -30.39
CA ASN A 618 -9.27 -11.02 -31.22
C ASN A 618 -8.85 -10.55 -32.62
N GLU A 619 -8.34 -11.44 -33.47
CA GLU A 619 -7.96 -11.10 -34.85
C GLU A 619 -9.18 -10.98 -35.78
N ILE A 620 -10.13 -10.12 -35.42
CA ILE A 620 -11.37 -9.89 -36.17
C ILE A 620 -11.14 -8.80 -37.22
N SER A 621 -11.47 -9.09 -38.47
CA SER A 621 -11.35 -8.16 -39.58
C SER A 621 -12.60 -7.28 -39.74
N ASP A 622 -12.58 -6.36 -40.69
CA ASP A 622 -13.74 -5.53 -41.05
C ASP A 622 -15.00 -6.37 -41.36
N ASN A 623 -14.87 -7.60 -41.86
CA ASN A 623 -16.01 -8.48 -42.11
C ASN A 623 -16.64 -9.00 -40.82
N GLY A 624 -15.85 -9.53 -39.88
CA GLY A 624 -16.37 -9.94 -38.57
C GLY A 624 -16.96 -8.77 -37.79
N MET A 625 -16.35 -7.58 -37.92
CA MET A 625 -16.87 -6.34 -37.34
C MET A 625 -18.23 -5.94 -37.93
N LYS A 626 -18.45 -6.16 -39.22
CA LYS A 626 -19.75 -5.95 -39.85
C LYS A 626 -20.82 -6.86 -39.24
N HIS A 627 -20.53 -8.15 -39.05
CA HIS A 627 -21.46 -9.08 -38.42
C HIS A 627 -21.85 -8.64 -37.00
N LEU A 628 -20.86 -8.23 -36.20
CA LEU A 628 -21.08 -7.70 -34.86
C LEU A 628 -21.95 -6.45 -34.92
N ALA A 629 -21.61 -5.49 -35.79
CA ALA A 629 -22.35 -4.25 -35.93
C ALA A 629 -23.81 -4.46 -36.34
N ASP A 630 -24.08 -5.39 -37.25
CA ASP A 630 -25.44 -5.73 -37.69
C ASP A 630 -26.26 -6.35 -36.54
N SER A 631 -25.65 -7.19 -35.70
CA SER A 631 -26.34 -7.78 -34.54
C SER A 631 -26.61 -6.76 -33.43
N LEU A 632 -25.68 -5.83 -33.19
CA LEU A 632 -25.78 -4.83 -32.12
C LEU A 632 -26.85 -3.77 -32.37
N GLN A 633 -27.27 -3.57 -33.62
CA GLN A 633 -28.42 -2.72 -33.94
C GLN A 633 -29.74 -3.29 -33.38
N GLU A 634 -29.84 -4.62 -33.31
CA GLU A 634 -31.03 -5.33 -32.82
C GLU A 634 -30.92 -5.73 -31.34
N ASN A 635 -29.69 -5.95 -30.85
CA ASN A 635 -29.45 -6.31 -29.46
C ASN A 635 -29.90 -5.18 -28.51
N LYS A 636 -30.60 -5.57 -27.43
CA LYS A 636 -31.17 -4.64 -26.44
C LYS A 636 -30.67 -4.88 -25.01
N THR A 637 -29.65 -5.70 -24.85
CA THR A 637 -29.20 -6.19 -23.54
C THR A 637 -27.76 -5.80 -23.26
N LEU A 638 -26.93 -5.71 -24.29
CA LEU A 638 -25.55 -5.32 -24.17
C LEU A 638 -25.45 -3.83 -23.84
N THR A 639 -24.74 -3.57 -22.74
CA THR A 639 -24.46 -2.22 -22.22
C THR A 639 -22.97 -1.89 -22.30
N THR A 640 -22.13 -2.92 -22.25
CA THR A 640 -20.68 -2.81 -22.32
C THR A 640 -20.14 -3.70 -23.41
N LEU A 641 -19.38 -3.09 -24.32
CA LEU A 641 -18.73 -3.78 -25.43
C LEU A 641 -17.28 -3.35 -25.53
N GLY A 642 -16.37 -4.30 -25.38
CA GLY A 642 -14.95 -4.13 -25.63
C GLY A 642 -14.54 -4.88 -26.89
N LEU A 643 -13.90 -4.20 -27.83
CA LEU A 643 -13.44 -4.78 -29.10
C LEU A 643 -11.98 -4.43 -29.35
N LEU A 644 -11.20 -5.40 -29.82
CA LEU A 644 -9.96 -5.19 -30.56
C LEU A 644 -10.18 -5.85 -31.90
N PRO A 645 -10.36 -5.09 -32.99
CA PRO A 645 -10.25 -5.65 -34.32
C PRO A 645 -8.76 -5.74 -34.66
N GLY A 646 -8.37 -6.71 -35.49
CA GLY A 646 -7.00 -6.91 -35.94
C GLY A 646 -6.49 -5.75 -36.80
N GLU A 647 -6.19 -5.99 -38.08
CA GLU A 647 -5.87 -4.91 -39.01
C GLU A 647 -7.16 -4.13 -39.39
N VAL A 648 -7.59 -3.23 -38.51
CA VAL A 648 -8.81 -2.43 -38.70
C VAL A 648 -8.60 -1.43 -39.82
N LYS A 649 -9.45 -1.48 -40.85
CA LYS A 649 -9.50 -0.45 -41.89
C LYS A 649 -10.69 0.48 -41.65
N ILE A 650 -10.84 1.48 -42.52
CA ILE A 650 -11.85 2.53 -42.41
C ILE A 650 -13.29 1.99 -42.38
N ASP A 651 -13.56 0.80 -42.92
CA ASP A 651 -14.93 0.28 -43.03
C ASP A 651 -15.45 -0.27 -41.69
N ALA A 652 -14.61 -0.93 -40.89
CA ALA A 652 -14.95 -1.28 -39.51
C ALA A 652 -15.34 -0.05 -38.67
N ALA A 653 -14.62 1.08 -38.83
CA ALA A 653 -14.96 2.33 -38.14
C ALA A 653 -16.36 2.84 -38.52
N LYS A 654 -16.75 2.73 -39.79
CA LYS A 654 -18.10 3.09 -40.25
C LYS A 654 -19.18 2.17 -39.69
N TYR A 655 -18.92 0.86 -39.64
CA TYR A 655 -19.86 -0.09 -39.04
C TYR A 655 -20.08 0.21 -37.56
N LEU A 656 -19.02 0.47 -36.81
CA LEU A 656 -19.10 0.86 -35.40
C LEU A 656 -19.77 2.22 -35.19
N ALA A 657 -19.46 3.21 -36.03
CA ALA A 657 -20.13 4.52 -35.99
C ALA A 657 -21.65 4.36 -36.21
N ASN A 658 -22.06 3.49 -37.13
CA ASN A 658 -23.47 3.19 -37.36
C ASN A 658 -24.14 2.54 -36.13
N VAL A 659 -23.43 1.64 -35.42
CA VAL A 659 -23.89 1.09 -34.14
C VAL A 659 -24.05 2.20 -33.11
N LEU A 660 -23.04 3.03 -32.90
CA LEU A 660 -23.09 4.12 -31.92
C LEU A 660 -24.22 5.11 -32.23
N GLN A 661 -24.52 5.39 -33.50
CA GLN A 661 -25.62 6.29 -33.86
C GLN A 661 -27.00 5.74 -33.46
N HIS A 662 -27.23 4.45 -33.68
CA HIS A 662 -28.56 3.83 -33.61
C HIS A 662 -28.81 3.01 -32.34
N ASN A 663 -27.80 2.31 -31.82
CA ASN A 663 -27.93 1.52 -30.60
C ASN A 663 -28.19 2.46 -29.41
N LYS A 664 -29.18 2.09 -28.59
CA LYS A 664 -29.63 2.86 -27.42
C LYS A 664 -29.42 2.12 -26.10
N THR A 665 -28.63 1.06 -26.10
CA THR A 665 -28.38 0.23 -24.90
C THR A 665 -26.94 0.30 -24.43
N LEU A 666 -25.99 0.47 -25.36
CA LEU A 666 -24.59 0.66 -25.05
C LEU A 666 -24.38 1.98 -24.30
N THR A 667 -23.81 1.84 -23.11
CA THR A 667 -23.37 2.94 -22.24
C THR A 667 -21.86 3.01 -22.16
N THR A 668 -21.17 1.87 -22.32
CA THR A 668 -19.72 1.75 -22.31
C THR A 668 -19.24 1.09 -23.58
N PHE A 669 -18.39 1.78 -24.32
CA PHE A 669 -17.81 1.27 -25.55
C PHE A 669 -16.30 1.47 -25.53
N VAL A 670 -15.59 0.37 -25.74
CA VAL A 670 -14.13 0.34 -25.70
C VAL A 670 -13.61 -0.28 -26.96
N LEU A 671 -12.68 0.44 -27.59
CA LEU A 671 -12.08 0.06 -28.84
C LEU A 671 -10.56 0.15 -28.72
N TYR A 672 -9.93 -1.01 -28.83
CA TYR A 672 -8.48 -1.14 -28.99
C TYR A 672 -8.16 -1.27 -30.48
N GLY A 673 -6.95 -0.91 -30.89
CA GLY A 673 -6.48 -1.13 -32.25
C GLY A 673 -5.46 -0.09 -32.67
N MET A 674 -4.79 -0.30 -33.81
CA MET A 674 -3.62 0.49 -34.22
C MET A 674 -3.84 1.41 -35.44
N GLY A 675 -5.07 1.64 -35.90
CA GLY A 675 -5.25 2.13 -37.28
C GLY A 675 -6.54 2.86 -37.69
N LEU A 676 -7.36 3.39 -36.77
CA LEU A 676 -8.58 4.13 -37.17
C LEU A 676 -8.30 5.30 -38.14
N GLY A 677 -7.18 6.01 -37.95
CA GLY A 677 -6.84 7.20 -38.72
C GLY A 677 -7.83 8.36 -38.55
N ASP A 678 -7.53 9.49 -39.19
CA ASP A 678 -8.35 10.70 -39.08
C ASP A 678 -9.82 10.46 -39.44
N GLU A 679 -10.05 9.76 -40.55
CA GLU A 679 -11.41 9.51 -41.07
C GLU A 679 -12.21 8.54 -40.20
N GLY A 680 -11.58 7.49 -39.66
CA GLY A 680 -12.25 6.57 -38.73
C GLY A 680 -12.64 7.28 -37.44
N THR A 681 -11.73 8.11 -36.90
CA THR A 681 -11.99 8.92 -35.71
C THR A 681 -13.09 9.96 -35.95
N LYS A 682 -13.13 10.58 -37.15
CA LYS A 682 -14.23 11.49 -37.53
C LYS A 682 -15.58 10.76 -37.58
N CYS A 683 -15.64 9.56 -38.16
CA CYS A 683 -16.87 8.77 -38.20
C CYS A 683 -17.41 8.46 -36.79
N ILE A 684 -16.54 8.03 -35.88
CA ILE A 684 -16.93 7.78 -34.48
C ILE A 684 -17.41 9.07 -33.82
N SER A 685 -16.69 10.18 -34.02
CA SER A 685 -17.04 11.48 -33.45
C SER A 685 -18.41 11.98 -33.94
N ASP A 686 -18.69 11.89 -35.24
CA ASP A 686 -19.99 12.26 -35.80
C ASP A 686 -21.13 11.40 -35.23
N ALA A 687 -20.89 10.11 -35.01
CA ALA A 687 -21.85 9.24 -34.34
C ALA A 687 -22.09 9.66 -32.89
N LEU A 688 -21.07 10.10 -32.15
CA LEU A 688 -21.19 10.59 -30.77
C LEU A 688 -21.99 11.89 -30.64
N ARG A 689 -22.06 12.72 -31.70
CA ARG A 689 -22.95 13.91 -31.70
C ARG A 689 -24.43 13.52 -31.60
N LEU A 690 -24.79 12.38 -32.21
CA LEU A 690 -26.16 11.87 -32.28
C LEU A 690 -26.46 10.82 -31.20
N ASN A 691 -25.42 10.16 -30.68
CA ASN A 691 -25.57 9.21 -29.60
C ASN A 691 -25.95 9.95 -28.30
N ASN A 692 -26.91 9.37 -27.58
CA ASN A 692 -27.44 9.93 -26.34
C ASN A 692 -27.51 8.89 -25.20
N THR A 693 -26.75 7.80 -25.31
CA THR A 693 -26.75 6.70 -24.34
C THR A 693 -25.36 6.36 -23.83
N LEU A 694 -24.34 6.57 -24.67
CA LEU A 694 -22.94 6.32 -24.35
C LEU A 694 -22.46 7.36 -23.34
N SER A 695 -22.09 6.86 -22.16
CA SER A 695 -21.50 7.63 -21.07
C SER A 695 -19.99 7.45 -20.99
N THR A 696 -19.48 6.31 -21.44
CA THR A 696 -18.06 5.97 -21.38
C THR A 696 -17.53 5.52 -22.73
N LEU A 697 -16.49 6.19 -23.20
CA LEU A 697 -15.77 5.85 -24.42
C LEU A 697 -14.29 5.70 -24.09
N CYS A 698 -13.71 4.57 -24.46
CA CYS A 698 -12.28 4.34 -24.34
C CYS A 698 -11.70 3.96 -25.70
N LEU A 699 -10.78 4.78 -26.19
CA LEU A 699 -10.01 4.54 -27.40
C LEU A 699 -8.56 4.33 -26.98
N ILE A 700 -8.04 3.13 -27.21
CA ILE A 700 -6.71 2.70 -26.73
C ILE A 700 -5.83 2.29 -27.90
N SER A 701 -4.61 2.84 -27.94
CA SER A 701 -3.49 2.53 -28.82
C SER A 701 -3.68 2.79 -30.32
N HIS A 702 -4.56 3.72 -30.70
CA HIS A 702 -4.79 4.04 -32.11
C HIS A 702 -3.91 5.21 -32.56
N ARG A 703 -3.33 5.10 -33.77
CA ARG A 703 -3.09 6.30 -34.59
C ARG A 703 -4.45 6.87 -34.99
N LEU A 704 -5.08 7.64 -34.10
CA LEU A 704 -6.37 8.29 -34.34
C LEU A 704 -6.26 9.43 -35.36
N GLY A 705 -5.05 9.95 -35.56
CA GLY A 705 -4.77 11.09 -36.41
C GLY A 705 -5.14 12.41 -35.75
N ASP A 706 -4.33 13.44 -35.97
CA ASP A 706 -4.47 14.75 -35.31
C ASP A 706 -5.77 15.46 -35.73
N ASP A 707 -6.18 15.35 -36.99
CA ASP A 707 -7.42 15.96 -37.47
C ASP A 707 -8.64 15.20 -36.95
N GLY A 708 -8.53 13.87 -36.83
CA GLY A 708 -9.52 13.03 -36.17
C GLY A 708 -9.71 13.42 -34.71
N LEU A 709 -8.62 13.58 -33.97
CA LEU A 709 -8.63 13.98 -32.55
C LEU A 709 -9.16 15.40 -32.33
N LYS A 710 -8.80 16.35 -33.19
CA LYS A 710 -9.37 17.71 -33.17
C LYS A 710 -10.88 17.69 -33.37
N HIS A 711 -11.36 16.90 -34.33
CA HIS A 711 -12.79 16.73 -34.58
C HIS A 711 -13.54 16.05 -33.43
N LEU A 712 -12.88 15.10 -32.74
CA LEU A 712 -13.39 14.52 -31.50
C LEU A 712 -13.47 15.57 -30.39
N ALA A 713 -12.43 16.39 -30.20
CA ALA A 713 -12.43 17.48 -29.22
C ALA A 713 -13.59 18.45 -29.48
N ASP A 714 -13.81 18.88 -30.72
CA ASP A 714 -14.94 19.74 -31.08
C ASP A 714 -16.29 19.08 -30.85
N THR A 715 -16.41 17.78 -31.08
CA THR A 715 -17.60 17.00 -30.76
C THR A 715 -17.93 17.04 -29.26
N LEU A 716 -16.93 17.03 -28.38
CA LEU A 716 -17.15 17.13 -26.94
C LEU A 716 -17.76 18.47 -26.50
N ARG A 717 -17.67 19.54 -27.31
CA ARG A 717 -18.35 20.81 -27.00
C ARG A 717 -19.87 20.64 -27.01
N GLU A 718 -20.37 19.77 -27.88
CA GLU A 718 -21.80 19.57 -28.12
C GLU A 718 -22.36 18.34 -27.41
N ASN A 719 -21.54 17.29 -27.23
CA ASN A 719 -21.96 16.05 -26.59
C ASN A 719 -22.34 16.29 -25.11
N LYS A 720 -23.49 15.74 -24.71
CA LYS A 720 -24.07 15.91 -23.37
C LYS A 720 -24.23 14.62 -22.58
N THR A 721 -23.68 13.51 -23.07
CA THR A 721 -23.90 12.19 -22.48
C THR A 721 -22.62 11.56 -21.98
N LEU A 722 -21.50 11.84 -22.64
CA LEU A 722 -20.20 11.33 -22.26
C LEU A 722 -19.75 11.97 -20.94
N THR A 723 -19.55 11.12 -19.95
CA THR A 723 -19.06 11.47 -18.61
C THR A 723 -17.64 10.99 -18.37
N ALA A 724 -17.19 9.98 -19.12
CA ALA A 724 -15.85 9.42 -19.06
C ALA A 724 -15.25 9.20 -20.46
N LEU A 725 -14.04 9.71 -20.67
CA LEU A 725 -13.28 9.54 -21.91
C LEU A 725 -11.86 9.11 -21.60
N ALA A 726 -11.44 7.98 -22.16
CA ALA A 726 -10.05 7.55 -22.18
C ALA A 726 -9.49 7.60 -23.60
N LEU A 727 -8.40 8.35 -23.79
CA LEU A 727 -7.64 8.43 -25.03
C LEU A 727 -6.20 8.07 -24.71
N CYS A 728 -5.87 6.79 -24.90
CA CYS A 728 -4.61 6.25 -24.40
C CYS A 728 -3.72 5.82 -25.54
N GLY A 729 -2.44 6.22 -25.52
CA GLY A 729 -1.55 5.89 -26.65
C GLY A 729 -2.00 6.50 -27.98
N CYS A 730 -2.65 7.67 -27.96
CA CYS A 730 -3.28 8.30 -29.12
C CYS A 730 -2.40 9.40 -29.78
N ASP A 731 -1.15 9.55 -29.36
CA ASP A 731 -0.20 10.59 -29.81
C ASP A 731 -0.67 12.04 -29.58
N ILE A 732 -1.48 12.28 -28.53
CA ILE A 732 -1.94 13.63 -28.19
C ILE A 732 -0.75 14.50 -27.76
N ARG A 733 -0.56 15.63 -28.46
CA ARG A 733 0.46 16.65 -28.18
C ARG A 733 0.10 17.99 -28.83
N HIS A 734 0.72 19.07 -28.39
CA HIS A 734 0.71 20.39 -29.04
C HIS A 734 -0.70 20.93 -29.35
N ASP A 735 -1.00 21.16 -30.63
CA ASP A 735 -2.25 21.75 -31.10
C ASP A 735 -3.47 20.87 -30.78
N VAL A 736 -3.32 19.55 -30.78
CA VAL A 736 -4.37 18.61 -30.35
C VAL A 736 -4.71 18.82 -28.86
N ALA A 737 -3.69 18.93 -27.99
CA ALA A 737 -3.89 19.17 -26.56
C ALA A 737 -4.60 20.52 -26.31
N GLN A 738 -4.24 21.55 -27.09
CA GLN A 738 -4.93 22.84 -27.07
C GLN A 738 -6.42 22.71 -27.45
N HIS A 739 -6.75 21.96 -28.51
CA HIS A 739 -8.15 21.77 -28.94
C HIS A 739 -8.99 21.08 -27.85
N PHE A 740 -8.44 20.06 -27.18
CA PHE A 740 -9.10 19.44 -26.03
C PHE A 740 -9.31 20.44 -24.88
N SER A 741 -8.32 21.29 -24.59
CA SER A 741 -8.48 22.32 -23.57
C SER A 741 -9.61 23.30 -23.91
N ASP A 742 -9.64 23.80 -25.13
CA ASP A 742 -10.68 24.74 -25.57
C ASP A 742 -12.07 24.13 -25.62
N ALA A 743 -12.18 22.84 -25.92
CA ALA A 743 -13.44 22.12 -25.88
C ALA A 743 -13.92 21.88 -24.45
N LEU A 744 -13.03 21.42 -23.56
CA LEU A 744 -13.36 21.05 -22.19
C LEU A 744 -13.64 22.25 -21.28
N LYS A 745 -13.19 23.45 -21.64
CA LYS A 745 -13.65 24.71 -21.00
C LYS A 745 -15.17 24.91 -21.14
N GLN A 746 -15.77 24.43 -22.23
CA GLN A 746 -17.20 24.58 -22.52
C GLN A 746 -18.01 23.33 -22.18
N ASN A 747 -17.39 22.15 -22.23
CA ASN A 747 -18.06 20.91 -21.85
C ASN A 747 -18.43 20.90 -20.36
N GLN A 748 -19.66 20.47 -20.07
CA GLN A 748 -20.23 20.43 -18.71
C GLN A 748 -20.68 19.01 -18.31
N THR A 749 -20.21 17.98 -18.98
CA THR A 749 -20.65 16.59 -18.74
C THR A 749 -19.51 15.67 -18.41
N LEU A 750 -18.35 15.88 -19.03
CA LEU A 750 -17.16 15.07 -18.81
C LEU A 750 -16.62 15.32 -17.40
N SER A 751 -16.56 14.24 -16.64
CA SER A 751 -16.11 14.19 -15.25
C SER A 751 -14.82 13.40 -15.06
N ALA A 752 -14.54 12.47 -15.98
CA ALA A 752 -13.32 11.67 -15.98
C ALA A 752 -12.63 11.76 -17.34
N LEU A 753 -11.36 12.18 -17.32
CA LEU A 753 -10.51 12.24 -18.51
C LEU A 753 -9.21 11.48 -18.25
N ALA A 754 -8.94 10.48 -19.08
CA ALA A 754 -7.69 9.74 -19.09
C ALA A 754 -6.95 10.00 -20.41
N LEU A 755 -5.80 10.67 -20.34
CA LEU A 755 -4.90 10.95 -21.46
C LEU A 755 -3.57 10.20 -21.28
N VAL A 756 -3.67 8.94 -20.94
CA VAL A 756 -2.54 8.10 -20.55
C VAL A 756 -1.62 7.81 -21.73
N GLN A 757 -0.31 7.81 -21.50
CA GLN A 757 0.67 7.35 -22.49
C GLN A 757 0.58 8.10 -23.82
N ASN A 758 0.38 9.41 -23.76
CA ASN A 758 0.45 10.29 -24.93
C ASN A 758 1.82 10.99 -24.96
N ARG A 759 1.95 12.00 -25.83
CA ARG A 759 3.18 12.81 -25.94
C ARG A 759 2.99 14.21 -25.36
N ILE A 760 2.13 14.33 -24.34
CA ILE A 760 1.90 15.59 -23.61
C ILE A 760 3.18 15.94 -22.86
N ASP A 761 3.74 17.10 -23.14
CA ASP A 761 4.97 17.60 -22.53
C ASP A 761 4.72 18.77 -21.55
N GLU A 762 5.78 19.46 -21.14
CA GLU A 762 5.71 20.61 -20.24
C GLU A 762 4.99 21.82 -20.85
N ASP A 763 5.06 21.98 -22.17
CA ASP A 763 4.35 23.03 -22.90
C ASP A 763 2.86 22.74 -22.95
N ASP A 764 2.48 21.47 -23.16
CA ASP A 764 1.08 21.05 -23.18
C ASP A 764 0.43 21.10 -21.78
N ALA A 765 1.23 21.00 -20.72
CA ALA A 765 0.75 21.08 -19.34
C ALA A 765 0.04 22.40 -19.01
N LYS A 766 0.35 23.50 -19.73
CA LYS A 766 -0.38 24.78 -19.59
C LYS A 766 -1.84 24.65 -20.03
N TYR A 767 -2.11 23.87 -21.08
CA TYR A 767 -3.47 23.62 -21.56
C TYR A 767 -4.26 22.75 -20.59
N LEU A 768 -3.61 21.76 -19.95
CA LEU A 768 -4.21 20.98 -18.87
C LEU A 768 -4.51 21.86 -17.64
N ALA A 769 -3.59 22.75 -17.27
CA ALA A 769 -3.80 23.71 -16.19
C ALA A 769 -5.00 24.64 -16.48
N GLU A 770 -5.16 25.09 -17.73
CA GLU A 770 -6.32 25.88 -18.16
C GLU A 770 -7.65 25.09 -18.05
N ILE A 771 -7.65 23.79 -18.36
CA ILE A 771 -8.82 22.92 -18.13
C ILE A 771 -9.16 22.94 -16.64
N LEU A 772 -8.19 22.69 -15.77
CA LEU A 772 -8.40 22.61 -14.33
C LEU A 772 -8.86 23.94 -13.71
N GLN A 773 -8.48 25.08 -14.28
CA GLN A 773 -8.93 26.39 -13.79
C GLN A 773 -10.38 26.71 -14.15
N ASN A 774 -10.82 26.29 -15.34
CA ASN A 774 -12.10 26.74 -15.91
C ASN A 774 -13.19 25.68 -15.83
N ASN A 775 -12.85 24.42 -16.05
CA ASN A 775 -13.80 23.32 -16.02
C ASN A 775 -14.26 23.03 -14.58
N GLN A 776 -15.58 22.88 -14.40
CA GLN A 776 -16.22 22.67 -13.09
C GLN A 776 -16.80 21.25 -12.92
N THR A 777 -16.52 20.33 -13.83
CA THR A 777 -17.11 18.98 -13.84
C THR A 777 -16.07 17.88 -13.70
N LEU A 778 -14.84 18.14 -14.16
CA LEU A 778 -13.73 17.20 -14.11
C LEU A 778 -13.33 16.94 -12.65
N SER A 779 -13.56 15.70 -12.22
CA SER A 779 -13.18 15.17 -10.91
C SER A 779 -11.98 14.23 -10.98
N LEU A 780 -11.72 13.64 -12.16
CA LEU A 780 -10.62 12.73 -12.39
C LEU A 780 -9.81 13.13 -13.62
N LEU A 781 -8.50 13.25 -13.43
CA LEU A 781 -7.53 13.45 -14.49
C LEU A 781 -6.40 12.43 -14.36
N ALA A 782 -6.26 11.57 -15.36
CA ALA A 782 -5.17 10.60 -15.45
C ALA A 782 -4.25 10.96 -16.63
N ILE A 783 -3.01 11.28 -16.34
CA ILE A 783 -2.01 11.74 -17.33
C ILE A 783 -0.67 11.02 -17.16
N TYR A 784 -0.70 9.82 -16.59
CA TYR A 784 0.49 9.02 -16.40
C TYR A 784 1.12 8.56 -17.73
N LYS A 785 2.42 8.23 -17.70
CA LYS A 785 3.22 7.85 -18.89
C LYS A 785 3.31 8.92 -19.99
N ASN A 786 3.17 10.19 -19.62
CA ASN A 786 3.40 11.34 -20.51
C ASN A 786 4.80 11.95 -20.30
N ARG A 787 5.17 12.94 -21.12
CA ARG A 787 6.48 13.62 -21.09
C ARG A 787 6.50 14.86 -20.19
N ILE A 788 5.63 14.92 -19.18
CA ILE A 788 5.51 16.05 -18.26
C ILE A 788 6.66 16.01 -17.25
N ARG A 789 7.40 17.12 -17.14
CA ARG A 789 8.47 17.34 -16.16
C ARG A 789 8.03 18.31 -15.04
N ASP A 790 8.96 18.68 -14.16
CA ASP A 790 8.71 19.53 -12.99
C ASP A 790 8.00 20.86 -13.31
N ASP A 791 8.38 21.55 -14.39
CA ASP A 791 7.74 22.81 -14.80
C ASP A 791 6.28 22.62 -15.25
N GLY A 792 5.98 21.49 -15.90
CA GLY A 792 4.61 21.14 -16.24
C GLY A 792 3.77 20.80 -15.01
N ILE A 793 4.36 20.10 -14.03
CA ILE A 793 3.71 19.82 -12.74
C ILE A 793 3.48 21.10 -11.93
N LYS A 794 4.41 22.04 -11.96
CA LYS A 794 4.22 23.37 -11.38
C LYS A 794 2.98 24.06 -11.95
N CYS A 795 2.83 24.07 -13.28
CA CYS A 795 1.64 24.63 -13.93
C CYS A 795 0.34 23.96 -13.46
N ILE A 796 0.31 22.62 -13.41
CA ILE A 796 -0.85 21.84 -12.97
C ILE A 796 -1.16 22.12 -11.49
N THR A 797 -0.14 22.14 -10.63
CA THR A 797 -0.31 22.34 -9.18
C THR A 797 -0.75 23.76 -8.85
N ASP A 798 -0.27 24.77 -9.56
CA ASP A 798 -0.74 26.16 -9.43
C ASP A 798 -2.23 26.30 -9.80
N ALA A 799 -2.69 25.60 -10.83
CA ALA A 799 -4.11 25.52 -11.16
C ALA A 799 -4.92 24.81 -10.04
N LEU A 800 -4.38 23.71 -9.49
CA LEU A 800 -5.04 22.92 -8.45
C LEU A 800 -5.19 23.63 -7.11
N GLN A 801 -4.41 24.68 -6.84
CA GLN A 801 -4.62 25.52 -5.65
C GLN A 801 -6.00 26.20 -5.66
N LYS A 802 -6.54 26.51 -6.86
CA LYS A 802 -7.85 27.16 -7.04
C LYS A 802 -8.95 26.19 -7.47
N ASN A 803 -8.59 25.08 -8.13
CA ASN A 803 -9.56 24.06 -8.53
C ASN A 803 -10.27 23.46 -7.31
N LYS A 804 -11.58 23.24 -7.42
CA LYS A 804 -12.42 22.70 -6.34
C LYS A 804 -13.13 21.40 -6.71
N THR A 805 -12.84 20.84 -7.88
CA THR A 805 -13.61 19.74 -8.47
C THR A 805 -12.80 18.46 -8.57
N LEU A 806 -11.49 18.57 -8.85
CA LEU A 806 -10.60 17.45 -8.99
C LEU A 806 -10.40 16.75 -7.64
N THR A 807 -10.81 15.49 -7.60
CA THR A 807 -10.64 14.58 -6.46
C THR A 807 -9.53 13.57 -6.71
N THR A 808 -9.24 13.26 -7.97
CA THR A 808 -8.24 12.27 -8.35
C THR A 808 -7.31 12.80 -9.41
N LEU A 809 -6.02 12.67 -9.14
CA LEU A 809 -4.94 12.96 -10.08
C LEU A 809 -3.99 11.76 -10.11
N SER A 810 -3.78 11.18 -11.29
CA SER A 810 -2.74 10.17 -11.48
C SER A 810 -1.60 10.73 -12.33
N LEU A 811 -0.42 10.70 -11.71
CA LEU A 811 0.88 11.13 -12.24
C LEU A 811 1.87 9.96 -12.15
N TYR A 812 1.41 8.74 -12.41
CA TYR A 812 2.31 7.60 -12.48
C TYR A 812 3.32 7.77 -13.64
N ASP A 813 4.57 7.35 -13.46
CA ASP A 813 5.58 7.29 -14.52
C ASP A 813 5.64 8.53 -15.43
N VAL A 814 5.56 9.71 -14.82
CA VAL A 814 5.91 10.99 -15.46
C VAL A 814 7.30 11.40 -14.98
N ARG A 815 8.01 12.17 -15.80
CA ARG A 815 9.43 12.53 -15.59
C ARG A 815 9.62 13.63 -14.55
N ILE A 816 8.96 13.49 -13.41
CA ILE A 816 9.06 14.37 -12.25
C ILE A 816 10.41 14.14 -11.56
N LYS A 817 10.97 15.13 -10.88
CA LYS A 817 12.09 14.98 -9.94
C LYS A 817 11.71 15.66 -8.62
N GLU A 818 12.68 16.01 -7.78
CA GLU A 818 12.41 16.57 -6.44
C GLU A 818 11.61 17.89 -6.48
N ASP A 819 11.87 18.76 -7.46
CA ASP A 819 11.21 20.06 -7.60
C ASP A 819 9.70 19.91 -7.88
N GLY A 820 9.30 18.97 -8.74
CA GLY A 820 7.89 18.71 -9.00
C GLY A 820 7.17 18.13 -7.78
N ILE A 821 7.84 17.30 -6.97
CA ILE A 821 7.28 16.83 -5.69
C ILE A 821 7.17 17.98 -4.68
N TYR A 822 8.11 18.92 -4.65
CA TYR A 822 8.01 20.12 -3.82
C TYR A 822 6.77 20.97 -4.18
N HIS A 823 6.51 21.15 -5.48
CA HIS A 823 5.30 21.84 -5.96
C HIS A 823 4.02 21.10 -5.56
N LEU A 824 3.97 19.77 -5.71
CA LEU A 824 2.86 18.94 -5.23
C LEU A 824 2.66 19.11 -3.71
N ASN A 825 3.73 19.03 -2.94
CA ASN A 825 3.70 19.17 -1.48
C ASN A 825 3.10 20.53 -1.06
N THR A 826 3.56 21.61 -1.69
CA THR A 826 3.08 22.98 -1.44
C THR A 826 1.59 23.13 -1.79
N MET A 827 1.16 22.55 -2.92
CA MET A 827 -0.24 22.55 -3.33
C MET A 827 -1.12 21.79 -2.33
N LEU A 828 -0.69 20.62 -1.84
CA LEU A 828 -1.46 19.79 -0.90
C LEU A 828 -1.65 20.45 0.48
N GLN A 829 -0.83 21.43 0.85
CA GLN A 829 -1.04 22.21 2.08
C GLN A 829 -2.32 23.07 2.01
N HIS A 830 -2.71 23.49 0.80
CA HIS A 830 -3.80 24.44 0.57
C HIS A 830 -5.01 23.79 -0.09
N ASN A 831 -4.80 22.81 -0.98
CA ASN A 831 -5.86 22.06 -1.62
C ASN A 831 -6.52 21.11 -0.62
N ASN A 832 -7.85 21.12 -0.57
CA ASN A 832 -8.65 20.24 0.29
C ASN A 832 -9.66 19.41 -0.52
N THR A 833 -9.53 19.34 -1.85
CA THR A 833 -10.45 18.62 -2.74
C THR A 833 -9.87 17.30 -3.21
N LEU A 834 -8.56 17.24 -3.45
CA LEU A 834 -7.87 16.03 -3.85
C LEU A 834 -7.93 14.97 -2.75
N ARG A 835 -8.38 13.77 -3.11
CA ARG A 835 -8.60 12.58 -2.26
C ARG A 835 -7.71 11.43 -2.66
N LYS A 836 -7.32 11.34 -3.93
CA LYS A 836 -6.39 10.34 -4.44
C LYS A 836 -5.31 11.02 -5.28
N LEU A 837 -4.06 10.67 -4.98
CA LEU A 837 -2.90 11.08 -5.74
C LEU A 837 -2.03 9.85 -5.96
N ASP A 838 -1.82 9.50 -7.21
CA ASP A 838 -0.98 8.37 -7.59
C ASP A 838 0.37 8.88 -8.11
N LEU A 839 1.45 8.46 -7.46
CA LEU A 839 2.83 8.87 -7.72
C LEU A 839 3.72 7.64 -7.77
N ASN A 840 4.46 7.44 -8.85
CA ASN A 840 5.64 6.57 -8.81
C ASN A 840 6.83 7.34 -9.36
N ASN A 841 7.88 7.42 -8.54
CA ASN A 841 9.14 7.98 -8.98
C ASN A 841 10.28 7.47 -8.09
N ASP A 842 11.07 6.55 -8.63
CA ASP A 842 12.28 6.04 -8.00
C ASP A 842 13.41 7.08 -7.93
N SER A 843 13.28 8.20 -8.64
CA SER A 843 14.25 9.30 -8.69
C SER A 843 14.14 10.29 -7.53
N VAL A 844 13.25 10.07 -6.56
CA VAL A 844 12.98 11.00 -5.44
C VAL A 844 13.57 10.46 -4.15
N SER A 845 14.36 11.29 -3.46
CA SER A 845 15.00 10.89 -2.20
C SER A 845 13.98 10.53 -1.11
N PRO A 846 14.33 9.62 -0.17
CA PRO A 846 13.46 9.27 0.95
C PRO A 846 13.03 10.47 1.79
N ASP A 847 13.87 11.50 1.91
CA ASP A 847 13.58 12.71 2.67
C ASP A 847 12.44 13.51 2.06
N VAL A 848 12.45 13.71 0.74
CA VAL A 848 11.35 14.38 0.02
C VAL A 848 10.04 13.57 0.12
N ARG A 849 10.11 12.23 0.05
CA ARG A 849 8.93 11.37 0.28
C ARG A 849 8.39 11.52 1.70
N ASN A 850 9.28 11.56 2.70
CA ASN A 850 8.91 11.75 4.10
C ASN A 850 8.23 13.10 4.35
N ASP A 851 8.73 14.17 3.71
CA ASP A 851 8.13 15.50 3.79
C ASP A 851 6.71 15.53 3.20
N LEU A 852 6.51 14.89 2.04
CA LEU A 852 5.17 14.73 1.46
C LEU A 852 4.25 13.97 2.41
N HIS A 853 4.71 12.86 2.99
CA HIS A 853 3.96 12.10 3.99
C HIS A 853 3.65 12.92 5.25
N ALA A 854 4.56 13.77 5.71
CA ALA A 854 4.34 14.66 6.84
C ALA A 854 3.22 15.68 6.55
N THR A 855 3.21 16.27 5.34
CA THR A 855 2.11 17.14 4.90
C THR A 855 0.80 16.39 4.84
N ILE A 856 0.77 15.20 4.22
CA ILE A 856 -0.43 14.35 4.13
C ILE A 856 -1.01 14.07 5.53
N ARG A 857 -0.17 13.74 6.52
CA ARG A 857 -0.61 13.49 7.91
C ARG A 857 -1.20 14.72 8.59
N LYS A 858 -0.76 15.93 8.22
CA LYS A 858 -1.23 17.20 8.79
C LYS A 858 -2.50 17.72 8.13
N ARG A 859 -2.90 17.19 6.96
CA ARG A 859 -4.12 17.62 6.26
C ARG A 859 -5.37 17.27 7.06
N LYS A 860 -6.33 18.19 7.08
CA LYS A 860 -7.66 17.98 7.69
C LYS A 860 -8.51 17.01 6.86
N THR A 861 -8.35 17.05 5.53
CA THR A 861 -9.03 16.13 4.61
C THR A 861 -8.12 14.94 4.28
N PRO A 862 -8.57 13.70 4.48
CA PRO A 862 -7.79 12.51 4.13
C PRO A 862 -7.48 12.48 2.64
N ILE A 863 -6.25 12.09 2.31
CA ILE A 863 -5.81 11.75 0.95
C ILE A 863 -5.12 10.39 0.98
N THR A 864 -5.41 9.57 -0.02
CA THR A 864 -4.67 8.33 -0.30
C THR A 864 -3.60 8.65 -1.32
N VAL A 865 -2.35 8.32 -0.98
CA VAL A 865 -1.22 8.42 -1.91
C VAL A 865 -0.68 7.03 -2.17
N TYR A 866 -0.64 6.67 -3.44
CA TYR A 866 -0.09 5.41 -3.92
C TYR A 866 1.35 5.66 -4.35
N TRP A 867 2.23 4.74 -3.95
CA TRP A 867 3.62 4.65 -4.37
C TRP A 867 3.82 3.22 -4.86
N SER A 868 3.80 2.98 -6.17
CA SER A 868 4.23 1.69 -6.72
C SER A 868 5.76 1.64 -6.70
N LEU A 869 6.33 0.46 -6.44
CA LEU A 869 7.76 0.20 -6.54
C LEU A 869 7.97 -0.46 -7.90
N ASN A 870 8.72 0.17 -8.82
CA ASN A 870 9.10 -0.51 -10.05
C ASN A 870 10.39 -1.29 -9.82
N LYS A 871 10.31 -2.62 -9.78
CA LYS A 871 11.46 -3.50 -10.00
C LYS A 871 11.67 -3.73 -11.50
N PHE A 872 12.00 -2.70 -12.28
CA PHE A 872 12.58 -2.90 -13.61
C PHE A 872 13.54 -1.75 -13.94
N HIS A 873 14.84 -1.98 -13.69
CA HIS A 873 15.90 -1.11 -14.17
C HIS A 873 16.12 -1.38 -15.66
N ASN A 874 15.73 -0.43 -16.52
CA ASN A 874 16.40 -0.21 -17.79
C ASN A 874 17.31 1.01 -17.61
N ASP A 875 18.61 0.75 -17.48
CA ASP A 875 19.66 1.76 -17.62
C ASP A 875 19.67 2.28 -19.07
N ASP A 876 18.98 3.38 -19.33
CA ASP A 876 19.26 4.24 -20.48
C ASP A 876 19.69 5.62 -19.95
N SER A 877 20.96 5.68 -19.56
CA SER A 877 21.67 6.94 -19.39
C SER A 877 22.35 7.33 -20.71
N SER A 878 21.59 7.95 -21.60
CA SER A 878 22.20 8.87 -22.57
C SER A 878 21.22 10.00 -22.91
N ASP A 879 21.56 11.18 -22.40
CA ASP A 879 21.14 12.46 -22.95
C ASP A 879 21.64 12.54 -24.41
N ASP A 880 20.80 12.19 -25.38
CA ASP A 880 21.02 12.48 -26.80
C ASP A 880 19.71 13.00 -27.43
N GLU A 881 19.52 14.31 -27.31
CA GLU A 881 18.69 15.11 -28.22
C GLU A 881 19.44 15.20 -29.56
N ASP A 882 19.16 14.32 -30.54
CA ASP A 882 19.22 14.63 -32.00
C ASP A 882 19.09 13.44 -32.99
N CYS A 883 18.95 12.18 -32.56
CA CYS A 883 18.81 11.07 -33.53
C CYS A 883 17.34 10.73 -33.86
N ALA A 884 16.66 11.63 -34.57
CA ALA A 884 15.40 11.34 -35.25
C ALA A 884 15.62 11.26 -36.77
N GLU A 885 16.10 10.11 -37.28
CA GLU A 885 15.87 9.74 -38.68
C GLU A 885 16.04 8.23 -38.91
N THR A 886 14.94 7.58 -39.32
CA THR A 886 14.88 6.28 -40.04
C THR A 886 15.53 5.04 -39.40
N VAL A 887 14.77 4.32 -38.54
CA VAL A 887 14.82 2.84 -38.50
C VAL A 887 13.41 2.27 -38.26
N THR A 888 12.86 1.59 -39.26
CA THR A 888 11.64 0.76 -39.16
C THR A 888 11.96 -0.60 -38.56
N TYR A 889 11.56 -0.84 -37.30
CA TYR A 889 11.38 -2.19 -36.73
C TYR A 889 9.91 -2.33 -36.27
N PRO A 890 9.05 -3.09 -36.97
CA PRO A 890 7.61 -3.06 -36.72
C PRO A 890 7.12 -3.86 -35.52
N HIS A 891 7.84 -4.88 -35.03
CA HIS A 891 7.24 -5.89 -34.13
C HIS A 891 7.62 -5.79 -32.63
N PHE A 892 8.78 -5.24 -32.26
CA PHE A 892 9.31 -5.41 -30.89
C PHE A 892 8.96 -4.27 -29.91
N VAL A 893 8.47 -3.12 -30.40
CA VAL A 893 8.08 -1.96 -29.56
C VAL A 893 6.58 -1.98 -29.21
N GLN A 894 5.81 -2.84 -29.86
CA GLN A 894 4.34 -2.86 -29.78
C GLN A 894 3.80 -3.56 -28.52
N GLU A 895 4.47 -4.61 -28.03
CA GLU A 895 4.03 -5.38 -26.86
C GLU A 895 4.26 -4.59 -25.55
N ASN A 896 5.40 -3.91 -25.44
CA ASN A 896 5.75 -3.02 -24.33
C ASN A 896 4.77 -1.86 -24.10
N LEU A 897 3.99 -1.50 -25.13
CA LEU A 897 3.10 -0.34 -25.09
C LEU A 897 1.81 -0.63 -24.31
N ILE A 898 1.28 -1.85 -24.36
CA ILE A 898 -0.08 -2.17 -23.88
C ILE A 898 -0.07 -2.73 -22.44
N CYS A 899 0.97 -3.46 -22.05
CA CYS A 899 1.26 -3.95 -20.68
C CYS A 899 1.46 -2.83 -19.65
N ASN A 900 1.84 -1.68 -20.14
CA ASN A 900 2.16 -0.52 -19.33
C ASN A 900 0.91 0.34 -19.02
N LEU A 901 -0.17 0.16 -19.80
CA LEU A 901 -1.44 0.85 -19.63
C LEU A 901 -2.29 0.22 -18.53
N ALA A 902 -2.43 -1.10 -18.53
CA ALA A 902 -3.54 -1.72 -17.82
C ALA A 902 -3.30 -1.92 -16.32
N GLU A 903 -2.05 -2.05 -15.88
CA GLU A 903 -1.60 -2.17 -14.48
C GLU A 903 -2.01 -0.97 -13.60
N HIS A 904 -2.12 0.22 -14.20
CA HIS A 904 -2.43 1.49 -13.51
C HIS A 904 -3.83 2.00 -13.80
N PHE A 905 -4.44 1.47 -14.87
CA PHE A 905 -5.87 1.63 -15.06
C PHE A 905 -6.64 1.00 -13.89
N THR A 906 -6.24 -0.17 -13.37
CA THR A 906 -6.89 -0.87 -12.24
C THR A 906 -7.25 0.04 -11.05
N GLU A 907 -6.40 1.03 -10.80
CA GLU A 907 -6.51 1.98 -9.71
C GLU A 907 -7.45 3.16 -9.96
N ILE A 908 -7.65 3.52 -11.22
CA ILE A 908 -8.37 4.72 -11.70
C ILE A 908 -9.74 4.31 -12.28
N LEU A 909 -9.86 3.08 -12.77
CA LEU A 909 -11.06 2.51 -13.39
C LEU A 909 -12.31 2.55 -12.51
N PRO A 910 -12.27 2.24 -11.20
CA PRO A 910 -13.46 2.36 -10.35
C PRO A 910 -14.01 3.78 -10.29
N GLU A 911 -13.15 4.77 -10.48
CA GLU A 911 -13.49 6.19 -10.41
C GLU A 911 -13.94 6.76 -11.76
N MET A 912 -13.57 6.12 -12.87
CA MET A 912 -14.16 6.37 -14.20
C MET A 912 -15.61 5.87 -14.33
N GLN A 913 -16.22 5.38 -13.23
CA GLN A 913 -17.54 4.71 -13.23
C GLN A 913 -17.60 3.49 -14.16
N MET A 914 -16.44 2.89 -14.45
CA MET A 914 -16.36 1.69 -15.25
C MET A 914 -16.96 0.53 -14.47
N LEU A 915 -17.72 -0.34 -15.15
CA LEU A 915 -18.24 -1.56 -14.53
C LEU A 915 -17.06 -2.39 -13.96
N PRO A 916 -17.21 -3.08 -12.80
CA PRO A 916 -16.16 -3.93 -12.25
C PRO A 916 -15.61 -4.96 -13.23
N ALA A 917 -16.48 -5.49 -14.11
CA ALA A 917 -16.10 -6.36 -15.22
C ALA A 917 -15.08 -5.69 -16.16
N PHE A 918 -15.21 -4.38 -16.41
CA PHE A 918 -14.27 -3.61 -17.22
C PHE A 918 -12.97 -3.26 -16.47
N THR A 919 -13.01 -3.18 -15.14
CA THR A 919 -11.78 -3.11 -14.33
C THR A 919 -11.00 -4.42 -14.45
N GLU A 920 -11.71 -5.54 -14.31
CA GLU A 920 -11.17 -6.89 -14.42
C GLU A 920 -10.71 -7.20 -15.86
N PHE A 921 -11.38 -6.65 -16.87
CA PHE A 921 -10.98 -6.71 -18.27
C PHE A 921 -9.57 -6.17 -18.50
N LEU A 922 -9.30 -4.94 -18.05
CA LEU A 922 -8.01 -4.31 -18.25
C LEU A 922 -6.95 -5.07 -17.47
N ASN A 923 -7.21 -5.48 -16.22
CA ASN A 923 -6.28 -6.32 -15.47
C ASN A 923 -5.92 -7.61 -16.23
N ASN A 924 -6.91 -8.36 -16.68
CA ASN A 924 -6.66 -9.60 -17.42
C ASN A 924 -5.97 -9.36 -18.77
N LEU A 925 -6.24 -8.23 -19.42
CA LEU A 925 -5.53 -7.81 -20.63
C LEU A 925 -4.08 -7.44 -20.30
N ASN A 926 -3.84 -6.80 -19.16
CA ASN A 926 -2.52 -6.45 -18.64
C ASN A 926 -1.65 -7.68 -18.42
N ASP A 927 -2.18 -8.65 -17.69
CA ASP A 927 -1.51 -9.89 -17.32
C ASP A 927 -1.14 -10.66 -18.60
N TYR A 928 -2.12 -10.87 -19.49
CA TYR A 928 -1.90 -11.51 -20.80
C TYR A 928 -0.80 -10.85 -21.65
N LEU A 929 -0.74 -9.51 -21.68
CA LEU A 929 0.23 -8.78 -22.49
C LEU A 929 1.62 -8.75 -21.83
N LEU A 930 1.71 -8.58 -20.51
CA LEU A 930 2.97 -8.66 -19.74
C LEU A 930 3.65 -10.02 -19.97
N MET A 931 2.85 -11.08 -20.10
CA MET A 931 3.32 -12.43 -20.37
C MET A 931 3.90 -12.65 -21.77
N GLN A 932 3.30 -12.08 -22.82
CA GLN A 932 3.87 -12.12 -24.18
C GLN A 932 5.29 -11.53 -24.18
N MET A 933 5.51 -10.45 -23.44
CA MET A 933 6.84 -9.84 -23.30
C MET A 933 7.83 -10.72 -22.54
N ALA A 934 7.40 -11.41 -21.46
CA ALA A 934 8.26 -12.33 -20.71
C ALA A 934 8.72 -13.54 -21.56
N SER A 935 7.93 -13.94 -22.56
CA SER A 935 8.28 -15.00 -23.51
C SER A 935 9.24 -14.56 -24.63
N GLY A 936 9.41 -13.23 -24.83
CA GLY A 936 10.24 -12.63 -25.87
C GLY A 936 11.67 -12.24 -25.44
N GLU A 937 11.97 -12.22 -24.14
CA GLU A 937 13.32 -11.91 -23.65
C GLU A 937 14.22 -13.16 -23.58
N GLY A 938 15.05 -13.35 -24.61
CA GLY A 938 16.26 -14.15 -24.50
C GLY A 938 17.24 -13.51 -23.52
N GLY A 939 17.12 -13.78 -22.21
CA GLY A 939 17.96 -13.09 -21.23
C GLY A 939 17.81 -13.43 -19.74
N ARG A 940 17.79 -14.74 -19.37
CA ARG A 940 17.88 -15.29 -17.99
C ARG A 940 16.57 -15.39 -17.17
N CYS A 941 15.62 -16.17 -17.67
CA CYS A 941 14.98 -17.16 -16.80
C CYS A 941 15.89 -18.40 -16.74
N LYS A 942 16.33 -18.79 -15.54
CA LYS A 942 17.12 -20.01 -15.36
C LYS A 942 16.31 -21.19 -15.86
N ALA A 943 16.77 -21.79 -16.94
CA ALA A 943 16.33 -23.07 -17.44
C ALA A 943 16.18 -24.12 -16.33
N ARG A 944 14.98 -24.70 -16.21
CA ARG A 944 14.82 -26.11 -15.87
C ARG A 944 13.84 -26.75 -16.86
N ASN A 945 14.45 -27.61 -17.70
CA ASN A 945 13.90 -28.53 -18.71
C ASN A 945 13.44 -27.97 -20.08
N PRO A 946 14.28 -28.08 -21.12
CA PRO A 946 13.91 -27.86 -22.52
C PRO A 946 13.61 -29.20 -23.22
N ILE A 947 12.35 -29.63 -23.40
CA ILE A 947 12.01 -30.72 -24.35
C ILE A 947 10.62 -30.50 -25.01
N ARG A 948 10.66 -30.18 -26.31
CA ARG A 948 9.69 -30.42 -27.41
C ARG A 948 8.39 -29.58 -27.49
N PHE A 949 8.46 -28.53 -28.32
CA PHE A 949 7.40 -28.28 -29.32
C PHE A 949 7.98 -28.57 -30.72
N SER A 950 7.27 -29.44 -31.45
CA SER A 950 7.32 -29.59 -32.90
C SER A 950 6.00 -29.13 -33.47
#